data_AF-A0A7G6YDN0-F1
#
_entry.id   AF-A0A7G6YDN0-F1
#
_cell.length_a   1.000
_cell.length_b   1.000
_cell.length_c   1.000
_cell.angle_alpha   90.00
_cell.angle_beta   90.00
_cell.angle_gamma   90.00
#
_symmetry.space_group_name_H-M   'P 1'
#
loop_
_entity.id
_entity.type
_entity.pdbx_description
1 polymer ?
#
loop_
_entity_poly.entity_id
_entity_poly.type
_entity_poly.pdbx_seq_one_letter_code
_entity_poly.pdbx_strand_id
1 'polypeptide(L)'
;MTAIAPTILATCGGLVAGEWTDSLYGPLLHHAIELARVTGRAPRVTHINTAGGDQRHVEGGELEAARAAGVDASHVRFFPHPNIPDLREHILAQDVVWVSGGSLLNLLAVWRAHGLDEILREAWQRGVVLAGGSAGGLCWHEGGTTASRGPDISALPDGLGLVPGSLAVHYDSDPRRRPAHQAAVASGELPEGYALEEGTGLVYRGTTLVEIVSEREDAAVWRILRTEVDGRAVISETRIEPRVLPSPRHLLHPIPHHDPIPHYDPVPHNHPDPHPIHDRGGANATMTQPLQPLLHDSVVVLTAPSQAWSAADGAVDGGGIHGFYHSDLRVLDRILLTVGGDVPEHIATAGPDAASAVFTALARRIDDATADPRVRLDRTRTVVAGSLRERIVVRNALRTPITTTVEVAVRADFTPMQTIKAGLTGAEHPVSSESANGRIVFRSGPVTATLAAPDARVSVDGQDAALRWEIDVPAHGHVTLDWAIDVDDPTAVVAGAAPSAEWAAFRASTGDSRLASWLDRALADLQSLRMSTTARPDDTFLAAGAPWFFTLFGRDSLWAARLLLPLGTDIAASTLRVLAHFQGTETVSETAEQPGKIMHELRPAALTIPGEGVVLPPLYYGTVDATALWIGLLHDAWKWGMADDEVRELLPAMQAALAWMRDHGDSDGDGFLEYVDTTGHGLANQGWKDSGDSIQWKDGTLADGPIALCEVQGYAYEAAVGGAELLDAFGLEGGDEWRDWAAELKTRFDAAFWIDDPAGAYPAVALDAAKRKVDTVTSNIGHLLGTGILTPEQSALIARRLASPELSSGYGLRTMSTDSGGYWPLSYHGGSVWAHDTAIAIMGLSRDGHTAEADLLADGLLAAADGFSYRMPELHSGDSAEQTSAPIPYPAACRPQAWSAAAAVAVLSARLGLRADAQAGSLDVRPTPGAGSIRVSGLRFAGAPRDLEV
;
A
#
# COMPACT_ATOMS: atom_id res chain seq x y z
N MET A 1 27.76 15.00 -39.22
CA MET A 1 26.55 15.34 -39.98
C MET A 1 25.67 14.11 -39.93
N THR A 2 24.48 14.27 -39.37
CA THR A 2 23.38 13.29 -39.41
C THR A 2 22.86 13.18 -40.85
N ALA A 3 21.85 12.34 -41.12
CA ALA A 3 21.45 11.88 -42.45
C ALA A 3 21.55 12.92 -43.61
N ILE A 4 21.94 12.46 -44.80
CA ILE A 4 22.20 13.31 -46.00
C ILE A 4 20.95 14.09 -46.48
N ALA A 5 19.77 13.69 -46.04
CA ALA A 5 18.50 14.37 -46.30
C ALA A 5 17.57 14.19 -45.08
N PRO A 6 16.51 15.01 -44.93
CA PRO A 6 15.48 14.80 -43.92
C PRO A 6 14.92 13.38 -44.02
N THR A 7 14.94 12.62 -42.92
CA THR A 7 14.65 11.18 -42.94
C THR A 7 13.70 10.78 -41.85
N ILE A 8 12.68 10.01 -42.21
CA ILE A 8 11.73 9.43 -41.27
C ILE A 8 11.68 7.92 -41.47
N LEU A 9 11.68 7.17 -40.37
CA LEU A 9 11.36 5.74 -40.34
C LEU A 9 10.11 5.53 -39.45
N ALA A 10 8.95 5.39 -40.09
CA ALA A 10 7.69 5.09 -39.41
C ALA A 10 7.51 3.57 -39.29
N THR A 11 7.32 3.03 -38.09
CA THR A 11 7.32 1.57 -37.87
C THR A 11 6.13 1.07 -37.05
N CYS A 12 5.91 -0.24 -37.12
CA CYS A 12 5.09 -1.01 -36.18
C CYS A 12 5.99 -2.04 -35.48
N GLY A 13 6.99 -1.56 -34.73
CA GLY A 13 8.01 -2.40 -34.07
C GLY A 13 9.26 -1.60 -33.71
N GLY A 14 10.30 -2.26 -33.21
CA GLY A 14 11.63 -1.65 -33.02
C GLY A 14 12.38 -2.03 -31.75
N LEU A 15 11.68 -2.37 -30.67
CA LEU A 15 12.25 -3.05 -29.51
C LEU A 15 11.81 -4.52 -29.55
N VAL A 16 12.71 -5.42 -29.18
CA VAL A 16 12.44 -6.86 -29.08
C VAL A 16 12.80 -7.35 -27.68
N ALA A 17 12.18 -8.44 -27.23
CA ALA A 17 12.51 -9.05 -25.94
C ALA A 17 13.97 -9.54 -25.93
N GLY A 18 14.69 -9.25 -24.84
CA GLY A 18 16.03 -9.80 -24.61
C GLY A 18 15.97 -11.18 -23.95
N GLU A 19 17.05 -11.95 -24.09
CA GLU A 19 17.20 -13.23 -23.38
C GLU A 19 17.60 -13.03 -21.91
N TRP A 20 18.38 -11.98 -21.65
CA TRP A 20 18.95 -11.62 -20.34
C TRP A 20 18.59 -10.20 -19.90
N THR A 21 17.86 -9.47 -20.74
CA THR A 21 17.49 -8.06 -20.57
C THR A 21 16.02 -7.92 -20.91
N ASP A 22 15.34 -6.94 -20.33
CA ASP A 22 13.89 -6.74 -20.59
C ASP A 22 13.63 -6.37 -22.05
N SER A 23 14.59 -5.72 -22.71
CA SER A 23 14.52 -5.31 -24.10
C SER A 23 15.87 -5.27 -24.77
N LEU A 24 15.86 -5.37 -26.10
CA LEU A 24 16.98 -5.15 -27.01
C LEU A 24 16.52 -4.28 -28.19
N TYR A 25 17.46 -3.60 -28.82
CA TYR A 25 17.18 -2.92 -30.08
C TYR A 25 16.93 -3.95 -31.19
N GLY A 26 15.72 -3.90 -31.76
CA GLY A 26 15.32 -4.72 -32.88
C GLY A 26 15.93 -4.23 -34.21
N PRO A 27 15.81 -5.02 -35.28
CA PRO A 27 16.36 -4.66 -36.60
C PRO A 27 15.90 -3.29 -37.10
N LEU A 28 14.65 -2.90 -36.85
CA LEU A 28 14.11 -1.59 -37.27
C LEU A 28 14.80 -0.41 -36.57
N LEU A 29 15.11 -0.52 -35.28
CA LEU A 29 15.76 0.55 -34.52
C LEU A 29 17.25 0.64 -34.86
N HIS A 30 17.92 -0.51 -35.04
CA HIS A 30 19.26 -0.54 -35.63
C HIS A 30 19.30 0.12 -37.01
N HIS A 31 18.28 -0.11 -37.84
CA HIS A 31 18.20 0.51 -39.15
C HIS A 31 18.01 2.04 -39.06
N ALA A 32 17.24 2.55 -38.08
CA ALA A 32 17.17 3.99 -37.82
C ALA A 32 18.57 4.60 -37.55
N ILE A 33 19.39 3.90 -36.76
CA ILE A 33 20.77 4.29 -36.44
C ILE A 33 21.65 4.26 -37.69
N GLU A 34 21.55 3.22 -38.52
CA GLU A 34 22.28 3.12 -39.80
C GLU A 34 21.93 4.28 -40.74
N LEU A 35 20.65 4.65 -40.81
CA LEU A 35 20.15 5.76 -41.63
C LEU A 35 20.76 7.12 -41.22
N ALA A 36 21.16 7.27 -39.95
CA ALA A 36 21.83 8.46 -39.43
C ALA A 36 23.31 8.55 -39.84
N ARG A 37 23.92 7.44 -40.28
CA ARG A 37 25.29 7.35 -40.82
C ARG A 37 26.38 7.85 -39.87
N VAL A 38 26.23 7.58 -38.57
CA VAL A 38 27.23 7.95 -37.55
C VAL A 38 28.48 7.08 -37.70
N THR A 39 29.65 7.72 -37.76
CA THR A 39 30.95 7.03 -37.81
C THR A 39 31.91 7.68 -36.82
N GLY A 40 32.76 6.87 -36.15
CA GLY A 40 33.84 7.39 -35.30
C GLY A 40 33.42 7.80 -33.88
N ARG A 41 32.14 7.63 -33.50
CA ARG A 41 31.63 7.74 -32.11
C ARG A 41 30.36 6.88 -31.95
N ALA A 42 29.96 6.64 -30.71
CA ALA A 42 28.66 6.06 -30.41
C ALA A 42 27.53 6.95 -31.00
N PRO A 43 26.51 6.36 -31.66
CA PRO A 43 25.31 7.08 -32.05
C PRO A 43 24.57 7.64 -30.83
N ARG A 44 24.00 8.83 -30.97
CA ARG A 44 23.16 9.47 -29.96
C ARG A 44 21.70 9.28 -30.28
N VAL A 45 20.99 8.59 -29.40
CA VAL A 45 19.56 8.30 -29.57
C VAL A 45 18.80 8.89 -28.39
N THR A 46 17.85 9.78 -28.65
CA THR A 46 16.90 10.18 -27.61
C THR A 46 15.59 9.44 -27.79
N HIS A 47 15.11 8.83 -26.71
CA HIS A 47 13.78 8.24 -26.63
C HIS A 47 12.78 9.29 -26.13
N ILE A 48 11.60 9.31 -26.74
CA ILE A 48 10.48 10.16 -26.35
C ILE A 48 9.28 9.25 -26.08
N ASN A 49 8.93 9.10 -24.81
CA ASN A 49 7.95 8.13 -24.33
C ASN A 49 6.59 8.73 -23.98
N THR A 50 6.33 9.93 -24.50
CA THR A 50 5.13 10.71 -24.19
C THR A 50 3.85 9.98 -24.56
N ALA A 51 3.90 9.10 -25.58
CA ALA A 51 2.77 8.26 -25.98
C ALA A 51 2.28 7.32 -24.86
N GLY A 52 3.20 6.84 -24.01
CA GLY A 52 2.91 6.05 -22.82
C GLY A 52 2.86 6.85 -21.52
N GLY A 53 3.00 8.18 -21.57
CA GLY A 53 3.06 9.05 -20.39
C GLY A 53 4.44 9.11 -19.73
N ASP A 54 5.52 8.84 -20.47
CA ASP A 54 6.91 8.89 -19.98
C ASP A 54 7.18 7.96 -18.77
N GLN A 55 6.72 6.71 -18.86
CA GLN A 55 6.87 5.69 -17.83
C GLN A 55 8.34 5.36 -17.54
N ARG A 56 8.79 5.54 -16.29
CA ARG A 56 10.20 5.37 -15.89
C ARG A 56 10.73 3.95 -16.05
N HIS A 57 9.89 2.93 -15.87
CA HIS A 57 10.32 1.54 -16.01
C HIS A 57 10.66 1.18 -17.47
N VAL A 58 9.98 1.78 -18.46
CA VAL A 58 10.30 1.60 -19.89
C VAL A 58 11.69 2.15 -20.22
N GLU A 59 12.06 3.27 -19.61
CA GLU A 59 13.36 3.90 -19.84
C GLU A 59 14.53 3.00 -19.39
N GLY A 60 14.36 2.26 -18.30
CA GLY A 60 15.36 1.29 -17.83
C GLY A 60 15.69 0.24 -18.90
N GLY A 61 14.65 -0.37 -19.49
CA GLY A 61 14.81 -1.34 -20.57
C GLY A 61 15.41 -0.73 -21.85
N GLU A 62 15.05 0.52 -22.18
CA GLU A 62 15.61 1.23 -23.33
C GLU A 62 17.08 1.62 -23.15
N LEU A 63 17.48 2.04 -21.94
CA LEU A 63 18.88 2.32 -21.60
C LEU A 63 19.73 1.05 -21.60
N GLU A 64 19.18 -0.07 -21.12
CA GLU A 64 19.86 -1.35 -21.18
C GLU A 64 20.03 -1.83 -22.62
N ALA A 65 18.97 -1.72 -23.43
CA ALA A 65 19.02 -2.04 -24.86
C ALA A 65 20.02 -1.13 -25.62
N ALA A 66 20.06 0.17 -25.29
CA ALA A 66 21.03 1.12 -25.84
C ALA A 66 22.47 0.72 -25.50
N ARG A 67 22.71 0.37 -24.23
CA ARG A 67 24.02 -0.07 -23.76
C ARG A 67 24.47 -1.34 -24.48
N ALA A 68 23.56 -2.30 -24.67
CA ALA A 68 23.84 -3.52 -25.43
C ALA A 68 24.14 -3.24 -26.92
N ALA A 69 23.53 -2.20 -27.48
CA ALA A 69 23.75 -1.76 -28.86
C ALA A 69 24.96 -0.82 -29.05
N GLY A 70 25.64 -0.42 -27.96
CA GLY A 70 26.76 0.54 -28.02
C GLY A 70 26.33 1.97 -28.38
N VAL A 71 25.14 2.37 -27.92
CA VAL A 71 24.49 3.65 -28.21
C VAL A 71 24.51 4.56 -26.98
N ASP A 72 24.77 5.85 -27.20
CA ASP A 72 24.64 6.91 -26.20
C ASP A 72 23.17 7.36 -26.15
N ALA A 73 22.40 6.82 -25.21
CA ALA A 73 20.96 7.06 -25.14
C ALA A 73 20.57 8.09 -24.07
N SER A 74 19.52 8.85 -24.36
CA SER A 74 18.90 9.80 -23.45
C SER A 74 17.38 9.76 -23.56
N HIS A 75 16.68 10.41 -22.62
CA HIS A 75 15.23 10.44 -22.57
C HIS A 75 14.72 11.88 -22.44
N VAL A 76 13.76 12.23 -23.29
CA VAL A 76 12.96 13.45 -23.16
C VAL A 76 11.62 13.08 -22.56
N ARG A 77 11.31 13.72 -21.44
CA ARG A 77 10.11 13.50 -20.62
C ARG A 77 9.35 14.82 -20.52
N PHE A 78 8.04 14.75 -20.42
CA PHE A 78 7.15 15.88 -20.17
C PHE A 78 6.36 15.72 -18.87
N PHE A 79 6.36 14.54 -18.24
CA PHE A 79 5.68 14.28 -16.97
C PHE A 79 6.69 14.03 -15.83
N PRO A 80 6.57 14.72 -14.67
CA PRO A 80 5.56 15.75 -14.35
C PRO A 80 5.81 17.12 -15.02
N HIS A 81 7.01 17.35 -15.56
CA HIS A 81 7.37 18.52 -16.38
C HIS A 81 8.56 18.15 -17.28
N PRO A 82 8.93 18.98 -18.28
CA PRO A 82 10.14 18.79 -19.08
C PRO A 82 11.39 18.53 -18.22
N ASN A 83 12.10 17.42 -18.49
CA ASN A 83 13.33 17.07 -17.77
C ASN A 83 14.61 17.67 -18.39
N ILE A 84 14.49 18.25 -19.58
CA ILE A 84 15.59 18.85 -20.32
C ILE A 84 15.48 20.38 -20.23
N PRO A 85 16.50 21.08 -19.69
CA PRO A 85 16.48 22.54 -19.55
C PRO A 85 16.37 23.30 -20.88
N ASP A 86 17.07 22.84 -21.93
CA ASP A 86 16.93 23.34 -23.30
C ASP A 86 16.56 22.19 -24.24
N LEU A 87 15.24 22.02 -24.41
CA LEU A 87 14.69 20.96 -25.24
C LEU A 87 15.13 21.06 -26.70
N ARG A 88 15.28 22.28 -27.23
CA ARG A 88 15.69 22.50 -28.63
C ARG A 88 17.13 22.09 -28.83
N GLU A 89 18.04 22.54 -27.96
CA GLU A 89 19.45 22.17 -28.02
C GLU A 89 19.62 20.64 -27.93
N HIS A 90 18.93 20.00 -26.98
CA HIS A 90 19.02 18.56 -26.79
C HIS A 90 18.55 17.77 -28.02
N ILE A 91 17.37 18.07 -28.56
CA ILE A 91 16.83 17.36 -29.72
C ILE A 91 17.72 17.54 -30.96
N LEU A 92 18.21 18.76 -31.19
CA LEU A 92 19.09 19.05 -32.34
C LEU A 92 20.48 18.40 -32.23
N ALA A 93 20.89 17.98 -31.03
CA ALA A 93 22.17 17.31 -30.80
C ALA A 93 22.14 15.78 -31.03
N GLN A 94 20.96 15.20 -31.28
CA GLN A 94 20.77 13.76 -31.46
C GLN A 94 21.05 13.31 -32.89
N ASP A 95 21.38 12.02 -33.06
CA ASP A 95 21.43 11.39 -34.37
C ASP A 95 20.09 10.77 -34.77
N VAL A 96 19.40 10.19 -33.78
CA VAL A 96 18.06 9.63 -33.91
C VAL A 96 17.17 10.13 -32.78
N VAL A 97 15.95 10.53 -33.11
CA VAL A 97 14.85 10.67 -32.16
C VAL A 97 13.95 9.46 -32.35
N TRP A 98 13.79 8.65 -31.31
CA TRP A 98 12.93 7.48 -31.31
C TRP A 98 11.68 7.73 -30.45
N VAL A 99 10.50 7.59 -31.04
CA VAL A 99 9.21 7.82 -30.38
C VAL A 99 8.51 6.49 -30.17
N SER A 100 8.12 6.19 -28.93
CA SER A 100 7.45 4.93 -28.62
C SER A 100 5.96 4.91 -28.95
N GLY A 101 5.36 3.73 -28.82
CA GLY A 101 3.93 3.51 -29.03
C GLY A 101 3.06 3.94 -27.85
N GLY A 102 1.74 4.01 -28.07
CA GLY A 102 0.78 4.41 -27.06
C GLY A 102 -0.32 5.32 -27.62
N SER A 103 -0.61 6.41 -26.93
CA SER A 103 -1.65 7.37 -27.32
C SER A 103 -1.12 8.45 -28.29
N LEU A 104 -1.49 8.33 -29.57
CA LEU A 104 -1.22 9.35 -30.59
C LEU A 104 -1.84 10.71 -30.25
N LEU A 105 -3.07 10.74 -29.72
CA LEU A 105 -3.74 11.98 -29.36
C LEU A 105 -2.97 12.72 -28.25
N ASN A 106 -2.58 12.00 -27.20
CA ASN A 106 -2.00 12.61 -26.01
C ASN A 106 -0.58 13.11 -26.30
N LEU A 107 0.24 12.34 -27.03
CA LEU A 107 1.58 12.80 -27.38
C LEU A 107 1.53 14.10 -28.21
N LEU A 108 0.61 14.19 -29.18
CA LEU A 108 0.49 15.40 -30.03
C LEU A 108 0.01 16.62 -29.23
N ALA A 109 -0.94 16.41 -28.31
CA ALA A 109 -1.44 17.47 -27.44
C ALA A 109 -0.31 18.03 -26.54
N VAL A 110 0.44 17.15 -25.90
CA VAL A 110 1.58 17.52 -25.03
C VAL A 110 2.67 18.21 -25.84
N TRP A 111 3.05 17.65 -26.98
CA TRP A 111 4.15 18.20 -27.79
C TRP A 111 3.84 19.60 -28.30
N ARG A 112 2.62 19.86 -28.76
CA ARG A 112 2.21 21.20 -29.18
C ARG A 112 2.16 22.18 -28.01
N ALA A 113 1.72 21.75 -26.84
CA ALA A 113 1.75 22.58 -25.64
C ALA A 113 3.18 23.01 -25.25
N HIS A 114 4.18 22.18 -25.56
CA HIS A 114 5.60 22.44 -25.27
C HIS A 114 6.44 22.87 -26.48
N GLY A 115 5.83 23.05 -27.67
CA GLY A 115 6.53 23.42 -28.91
C GLY A 115 7.50 22.37 -29.45
N LEU A 116 7.38 21.10 -29.02
CA LEU A 116 8.24 20.01 -29.50
C LEU A 116 7.98 19.67 -30.98
N ASP A 117 6.75 19.87 -31.47
CA ASP A 117 6.38 19.66 -32.87
C ASP A 117 7.19 20.54 -33.84
N GLU A 118 7.41 21.81 -33.49
CA GLU A 118 8.26 22.73 -34.26
C GLU A 118 9.74 22.32 -34.19
N ILE A 119 10.21 21.91 -33.00
CA ILE A 119 11.59 21.46 -32.78
C ILE A 119 11.88 20.18 -33.57
N LEU A 120 10.95 19.21 -33.59
CA LEU A 120 11.09 17.97 -34.36
C LEU A 120 11.12 18.25 -35.87
N ARG A 121 10.29 19.18 -36.36
CA ARG A 121 10.34 19.61 -37.77
C ARG A 121 11.69 20.22 -38.13
N GLU A 122 12.26 21.04 -37.26
CA GLU A 122 13.60 21.58 -37.44
C GLU A 122 14.68 20.49 -37.41
N ALA A 123 14.61 19.57 -36.44
CA ALA A 123 15.56 18.46 -36.29
C ALA A 123 15.59 17.60 -37.55
N TRP A 124 14.41 17.27 -38.08
CA TRP A 124 14.25 16.55 -39.33
C TRP A 124 14.89 17.30 -40.50
N GLN A 125 14.66 18.60 -40.64
CA GLN A 125 15.26 19.43 -41.69
C GLN A 125 16.78 19.52 -41.59
N ARG A 126 17.33 19.42 -40.37
CA ARG A 126 18.78 19.41 -40.10
C ARG A 126 19.42 18.02 -40.22
N GLY A 127 18.64 16.99 -40.55
CA GLY A 127 19.14 15.64 -40.82
C GLY A 127 19.09 14.68 -39.64
N VAL A 128 18.53 15.07 -38.48
CA VAL A 128 18.23 14.11 -37.41
C VAL A 128 17.21 13.09 -37.94
N VAL A 129 17.47 11.80 -37.75
CA VAL A 129 16.53 10.76 -38.17
C VAL A 129 15.40 10.73 -37.16
N LEU A 130 14.16 10.98 -37.63
CA LEU A 130 12.98 10.78 -36.80
C LEU A 130 12.47 9.34 -37.03
N ALA A 131 12.25 8.61 -35.96
CA ALA A 131 11.75 7.25 -36.04
C ALA A 131 10.82 6.94 -34.88
N GLY A 132 9.99 5.92 -35.04
CA GLY A 132 9.12 5.52 -33.93
C GLY A 132 8.14 4.41 -34.28
N GLY A 133 7.72 3.69 -33.25
CA GLY A 133 6.83 2.54 -33.32
C GLY A 133 5.38 2.90 -32.98
N SER A 134 4.43 2.30 -33.69
CA SER A 134 2.99 2.46 -33.44
C SER A 134 2.57 3.95 -33.47
N ALA A 135 2.14 4.54 -32.35
CA ALA A 135 1.84 5.97 -32.26
C ALA A 135 3.01 6.87 -32.70
N GLY A 136 4.25 6.49 -32.36
CA GLY A 136 5.46 7.16 -32.81
C GLY A 136 5.73 7.01 -34.31
N GLY A 137 5.15 6.01 -34.98
CA GLY A 137 5.18 5.90 -36.44
C GLY A 137 4.07 6.71 -37.11
N LEU A 138 2.87 6.68 -36.52
CA LEU A 138 1.68 7.39 -36.98
C LEU A 138 1.83 8.92 -36.94
N CYS A 139 2.53 9.45 -35.94
CA CYS A 139 2.57 10.89 -35.71
C CYS A 139 3.24 11.70 -36.82
N TRP A 140 4.06 11.07 -37.67
CA TRP A 140 4.75 11.75 -38.77
C TRP A 140 3.84 12.08 -39.96
N HIS A 141 2.75 11.32 -40.12
CA HIS A 141 1.81 11.41 -41.23
C HIS A 141 0.77 12.53 -41.02
N GLU A 142 -0.09 12.76 -42.01
CA GLU A 142 -1.19 13.74 -41.89
C GLU A 142 -2.27 13.29 -40.89
N GLY A 143 -2.36 11.98 -40.65
CA GLY A 143 -3.24 11.39 -39.65
C GLY A 143 -3.21 9.87 -39.68
N GLY A 144 -3.99 9.26 -38.81
CA GLY A 144 -4.08 7.80 -38.72
C GLY A 144 -5.21 7.35 -37.83
N THR A 145 -5.40 6.04 -37.72
CA THR A 145 -6.38 5.47 -36.80
C THR A 145 -5.76 5.15 -35.45
N THR A 146 -6.43 5.54 -34.36
CA THR A 146 -5.95 5.40 -32.98
C THR A 146 -7.04 4.88 -32.02
N ALA A 147 -6.62 4.27 -30.90
CA ALA A 147 -7.46 3.90 -29.75
C ALA A 147 -7.33 4.93 -28.61
N SER A 148 -6.80 6.13 -28.88
CA SER A 148 -6.49 7.13 -27.84
C SER A 148 -7.71 7.68 -27.08
N ARG A 149 -8.93 7.51 -27.59
CA ARG A 149 -10.17 8.09 -27.02
C ARG A 149 -10.99 7.09 -26.21
N GLY A 150 -10.56 5.83 -26.13
CA GLY A 150 -11.34 4.74 -25.55
C GLY A 150 -11.08 3.41 -26.27
N PRO A 151 -11.87 2.37 -25.99
CA PRO A 151 -11.62 1.02 -26.50
C PRO A 151 -11.81 0.87 -28.02
N ASP A 152 -12.55 1.79 -28.66
CA ASP A 152 -12.81 1.78 -30.10
C ASP A 152 -11.70 2.46 -30.92
N ILE A 153 -11.52 2.01 -32.17
CA ILE A 153 -10.59 2.61 -33.12
C ILE A 153 -11.27 3.76 -33.87
N SER A 154 -10.74 4.97 -33.73
CA SER A 154 -11.23 6.18 -34.39
C SER A 154 -10.15 6.83 -35.25
N ALA A 155 -10.57 7.60 -36.25
CA ALA A 155 -9.65 8.40 -37.05
C ALA A 155 -9.16 9.63 -36.26
N LEU A 156 -7.90 10.00 -36.49
CA LEU A 156 -7.31 11.24 -36.01
C LEU A 156 -6.61 11.93 -37.19
N PRO A 157 -7.30 12.87 -37.89
CA PRO A 157 -6.76 13.59 -39.03
C PRO A 157 -5.90 14.80 -38.60
N ASP A 158 -5.01 14.58 -37.64
CA ASP A 158 -4.27 15.64 -36.96
C ASP A 158 -2.85 15.22 -36.57
N GLY A 159 -2.15 14.51 -37.46
CA GLY A 159 -0.73 14.21 -37.27
C GLY A 159 0.17 15.44 -37.46
N LEU A 160 1.49 15.28 -37.35
CA LEU A 160 2.45 16.36 -37.58
C LEU A 160 2.55 16.77 -39.06
N GLY A 161 2.08 15.91 -39.97
CA GLY A 161 2.05 16.17 -41.41
C GLY A 161 3.44 16.39 -42.03
N LEU A 162 4.48 15.73 -41.50
CA LEU A 162 5.83 15.80 -42.08
C LEU A 162 5.93 14.98 -43.37
N VAL A 163 5.15 13.90 -43.48
CA VAL A 163 5.02 13.07 -44.68
C VAL A 163 3.54 12.92 -45.07
N PRO A 164 3.24 12.82 -46.39
CA PRO A 164 1.88 12.85 -46.88
C PRO A 164 1.13 11.53 -46.63
N GLY A 165 -0.20 11.63 -46.60
CA GLY A 165 -1.10 10.48 -46.47
C GLY A 165 -1.30 10.05 -45.03
N SER A 166 -2.11 9.00 -44.85
CA SER A 166 -2.39 8.43 -43.55
C SER A 166 -1.58 7.17 -43.26
N LEU A 167 -1.47 6.80 -41.99
CA LEU A 167 -0.86 5.55 -41.57
C LEU A 167 -1.81 4.76 -40.66
N ALA A 168 -1.81 3.44 -40.81
CA ALA A 168 -2.33 2.49 -39.84
C ALA A 168 -1.22 1.55 -39.35
N VAL A 169 -1.37 1.06 -38.13
CA VAL A 169 -0.43 0.15 -37.44
C VAL A 169 -1.24 -0.97 -36.78
N HIS A 170 -0.57 -2.07 -36.41
CA HIS A 170 -1.22 -3.28 -35.86
C HIS A 170 -2.25 -3.89 -36.83
N TYR A 171 -1.94 -3.87 -38.14
CA TYR A 171 -2.92 -4.20 -39.20
C TYR A 171 -3.25 -5.68 -39.34
N ASP A 172 -2.40 -6.55 -38.79
CA ASP A 172 -2.57 -8.00 -38.67
C ASP A 172 -2.95 -8.42 -37.23
N SER A 173 -2.49 -7.69 -36.22
CA SER A 173 -2.63 -8.09 -34.81
C SER A 173 -3.88 -7.56 -34.10
N ASP A 174 -4.42 -6.40 -34.51
CA ASP A 174 -5.70 -5.88 -33.98
C ASP A 174 -6.79 -5.90 -35.08
N PRO A 175 -7.75 -6.83 -35.02
CA PRO A 175 -8.76 -7.02 -36.07
C PRO A 175 -9.68 -5.80 -36.26
N ARG A 176 -9.70 -4.85 -35.33
CA ARG A 176 -10.51 -3.63 -35.41
C ARG A 176 -9.83 -2.53 -36.23
N ARG A 177 -8.49 -2.55 -36.36
CA ARG A 177 -7.72 -1.50 -37.04
C ARG A 177 -7.99 -1.46 -38.54
N ARG A 178 -8.01 -2.63 -39.18
CA ARG A 178 -8.26 -2.77 -40.62
C ARG A 178 -9.59 -2.17 -41.07
N PRO A 179 -10.76 -2.59 -40.54
CA PRO A 179 -12.03 -2.01 -40.95
C PRO A 179 -12.16 -0.52 -40.61
N ALA A 180 -11.64 -0.08 -39.45
CA ALA A 180 -11.71 1.33 -39.04
C ALA A 180 -10.91 2.25 -39.97
N HIS A 181 -9.71 1.85 -40.36
CA HIS A 181 -8.87 2.65 -41.26
C HIS A 181 -9.48 2.73 -42.66
N GLN A 182 -10.00 1.62 -43.19
CA GLN A 182 -10.70 1.60 -44.47
C GLN A 182 -11.93 2.52 -44.44
N ALA A 183 -12.72 2.47 -43.36
CA ALA A 183 -13.89 3.33 -43.21
C ALA A 183 -13.52 4.82 -43.18
N ALA A 184 -12.45 5.19 -42.47
CA ALA A 184 -11.95 6.57 -42.38
C ALA A 184 -11.43 7.11 -43.72
N VAL A 185 -10.75 6.27 -44.51
CA VAL A 185 -10.31 6.65 -45.86
C VAL A 185 -11.51 6.75 -46.81
N ALA A 186 -12.49 5.85 -46.69
CA ALA A 186 -13.67 5.83 -47.54
C ALA A 186 -14.57 7.05 -47.33
N SER A 187 -14.73 7.47 -46.07
CA SER A 187 -15.47 8.68 -45.69
C SER A 187 -14.74 9.96 -46.13
N GLY A 188 -13.41 9.89 -46.33
CA GLY A 188 -12.56 11.05 -46.59
C GLY A 188 -12.12 11.78 -45.32
N GLU A 189 -12.35 11.19 -44.16
CA GLU A 189 -11.83 11.70 -42.89
C GLU A 189 -10.31 11.56 -42.81
N LEU A 190 -9.74 10.50 -43.41
CA LEU A 190 -8.31 10.35 -43.61
C LEU A 190 -7.95 10.30 -45.11
N PRO A 191 -6.78 10.83 -45.50
CA PRO A 191 -6.26 10.67 -46.86
C PRO A 191 -5.82 9.22 -47.13
N GLU A 192 -5.59 8.89 -48.41
CA GLU A 192 -4.95 7.63 -48.81
C GLU A 192 -3.60 7.44 -48.12
N GLY A 193 -3.16 6.18 -47.97
CA GLY A 193 -2.06 5.91 -47.06
C GLY A 193 -1.52 4.50 -47.11
N TYR A 194 -0.86 4.14 -46.01
CA TYR A 194 -0.26 2.82 -45.82
C TYR A 194 -0.73 2.20 -44.50
N ALA A 195 -0.71 0.88 -44.42
CA ALA A 195 -0.96 0.15 -43.20
C ALA A 195 0.15 -0.86 -42.92
N LEU A 196 0.65 -0.86 -41.69
CA LEU A 196 1.78 -1.66 -41.23
C LEU A 196 1.30 -2.85 -40.44
N GLU A 197 1.74 -4.04 -40.84
CA GLU A 197 1.73 -5.23 -39.98
C GLU A 197 2.88 -5.15 -38.97
N GLU A 198 2.78 -5.95 -37.90
CA GLU A 198 3.83 -6.03 -36.87
C GLU A 198 5.20 -6.32 -37.49
N GLY A 199 6.21 -5.56 -37.05
CA GLY A 199 7.59 -5.67 -37.49
C GLY A 199 7.87 -5.04 -38.87
N THR A 200 7.00 -4.18 -39.39
CA THR A 200 7.25 -3.47 -40.68
C THR A 200 7.55 -1.98 -40.48
N GLY A 201 8.18 -1.35 -41.48
CA GLY A 201 8.50 0.07 -41.47
C GLY A 201 8.63 0.72 -42.85
N LEU A 202 8.40 2.03 -42.89
CA LEU A 202 8.45 2.89 -44.07
C LEU A 202 9.58 3.90 -43.93
N VAL A 203 10.51 3.94 -44.89
CA VAL A 203 11.60 4.91 -44.92
C VAL A 203 11.26 6.02 -45.90
N TYR A 204 11.19 7.25 -45.41
CA TYR A 204 11.02 8.45 -46.20
C TYR A 204 12.32 9.25 -46.29
N ARG A 205 12.59 9.82 -47.47
CA ARG A 205 13.60 10.86 -47.68
C ARG A 205 12.88 12.12 -48.17
N GLY A 206 12.91 13.18 -47.37
CA GLY A 206 11.91 14.24 -47.47
C GLY A 206 10.51 13.65 -47.34
N THR A 207 9.61 14.01 -48.24
CA THR A 207 8.24 13.51 -48.28
C THR A 207 8.06 12.27 -49.17
N THR A 208 9.15 11.74 -49.75
CA THR A 208 9.10 10.61 -50.69
C THR A 208 9.40 9.30 -49.97
N LEU A 209 8.50 8.32 -50.08
CA LEU A 209 8.75 6.95 -49.64
C LEU A 209 9.81 6.32 -50.55
N VAL A 210 10.94 5.93 -49.98
CA VAL A 210 12.08 5.36 -50.74
C VAL A 210 12.31 3.89 -50.46
N GLU A 211 11.82 3.38 -49.33
CA GLU A 211 12.05 2.00 -48.92
C GLU A 211 10.97 1.49 -47.96
N ILE A 212 10.70 0.19 -48.03
CA ILE A 212 9.81 -0.52 -47.12
C ILE A 212 10.61 -1.71 -46.56
N VAL A 213 10.69 -1.80 -45.24
CA VAL A 213 11.55 -2.76 -44.52
C VAL A 213 10.77 -3.56 -43.51
N SER A 214 11.29 -4.73 -43.11
CA SER A 214 10.71 -5.51 -42.02
C SER A 214 11.77 -6.24 -41.21
N GLU A 215 11.50 -6.47 -39.94
CA GLU A 215 12.27 -7.38 -39.07
C GLU A 215 11.80 -8.84 -39.14
N ARG A 216 10.72 -9.12 -39.88
CA ARG A 216 10.10 -10.43 -40.07
C ARG A 216 10.04 -10.82 -41.54
N GLU A 217 10.08 -12.12 -41.83
CA GLU A 217 9.96 -12.64 -43.19
C GLU A 217 8.51 -12.74 -43.67
N ASP A 218 7.55 -12.82 -42.75
CA ASP A 218 6.14 -13.11 -43.04
C ASP A 218 5.23 -11.87 -43.02
N ALA A 219 5.76 -10.70 -42.66
CA ALA A 219 5.00 -9.47 -42.50
C ALA A 219 4.93 -8.65 -43.80
N ALA A 220 3.85 -7.90 -43.99
CA ALA A 220 3.62 -7.07 -45.17
C ALA A 220 3.18 -5.64 -44.83
N VAL A 221 3.36 -4.76 -45.81
CA VAL A 221 2.77 -3.41 -45.79
C VAL A 221 1.65 -3.35 -46.81
N TRP A 222 0.57 -2.66 -46.48
CA TRP A 222 -0.59 -2.51 -47.35
C TRP A 222 -0.69 -1.07 -47.83
N ARG A 223 -0.83 -0.86 -49.14
CA ARG A 223 -1.18 0.45 -49.70
C ARG A 223 -2.70 0.58 -49.80
N ILE A 224 -3.25 1.63 -49.23
CA ILE A 224 -4.69 1.88 -49.12
C ILE A 224 -5.05 3.05 -50.02
N LEU A 225 -5.86 2.80 -51.05
CA LEU A 225 -6.31 3.82 -52.00
C LEU A 225 -7.84 3.93 -51.99
N ARG A 226 -8.33 5.15 -52.20
CA ARG A 226 -9.74 5.46 -52.37
C ARG A 226 -10.04 5.54 -53.86
N THR A 227 -10.76 4.55 -54.36
CA THR A 227 -11.24 4.53 -55.74
C THR A 227 -12.72 4.89 -55.80
N GLU A 228 -13.16 5.50 -56.90
CA GLU A 228 -14.59 5.68 -57.17
C GLU A 228 -15.05 4.63 -58.17
N VAL A 229 -16.03 3.81 -57.78
CA VAL A 229 -16.71 2.85 -58.65
C VAL A 229 -18.20 3.16 -58.58
N ASP A 230 -18.81 3.46 -59.72
CA ASP A 230 -20.25 3.80 -59.84
C ASP A 230 -20.73 4.91 -58.88
N GLY A 231 -19.88 5.91 -58.62
CA GLY A 231 -20.19 7.05 -57.74
C GLY A 231 -20.15 6.75 -56.25
N ARG A 232 -19.62 5.58 -55.84
CA ARG A 232 -19.35 5.22 -54.44
C ARG A 232 -17.84 5.12 -54.21
N ALA A 233 -17.40 5.63 -53.07
CA ALA A 233 -16.02 5.45 -52.61
C ALA A 233 -15.81 3.98 -52.19
N VAL A 234 -14.88 3.30 -52.85
CA VAL A 234 -14.46 1.93 -52.57
C VAL A 234 -12.98 1.93 -52.24
N ILE A 235 -12.61 1.23 -51.16
CA ILE A 235 -11.21 1.05 -50.78
C ILE A 235 -10.60 -0.11 -51.56
N SER A 236 -9.44 0.15 -52.16
CA SER A 236 -8.58 -0.90 -52.73
C SER A 236 -7.30 -1.01 -51.90
N GLU A 237 -6.93 -2.23 -51.55
CA GLU A 237 -5.71 -2.53 -50.82
C GLU A 237 -4.73 -3.30 -51.70
N THR A 238 -3.45 -2.91 -51.69
CA THR A 238 -2.39 -3.65 -52.38
C THR A 238 -1.33 -4.07 -51.37
N ARG A 239 -1.11 -5.37 -51.22
CA ARG A 239 -0.03 -5.93 -50.40
C ARG A 239 1.33 -5.62 -51.05
N ILE A 240 2.29 -5.16 -50.26
CA ILE A 240 3.66 -4.85 -50.66
C ILE A 240 4.60 -5.65 -49.75
N GLU A 241 5.46 -6.45 -50.37
CA GLU A 241 6.46 -7.24 -49.65
C GLU A 241 7.66 -6.36 -49.24
N PRO A 242 7.95 -6.27 -47.93
CA PRO A 242 9.05 -5.46 -47.42
C PRO A 242 10.41 -6.15 -47.63
N ARG A 243 11.50 -5.37 -47.65
CA ARG A 243 12.86 -5.92 -47.58
C ARG A 243 13.17 -6.32 -46.12
N VAL A 244 13.46 -7.59 -45.89
CA VAL A 244 13.83 -8.09 -44.56
C VAL A 244 15.19 -7.55 -44.14
N LEU A 245 15.27 -7.03 -42.90
CA LEU A 245 16.47 -6.54 -42.25
C LEU A 245 17.19 -7.70 -41.56
N PRO A 246 18.54 -7.72 -41.56
CA PRO A 246 19.30 -8.77 -40.89
C PRO A 246 19.10 -8.72 -39.36
N SER A 247 18.97 -9.89 -38.73
CA SER A 247 18.94 -9.99 -37.27
C SER A 247 20.30 -9.61 -36.66
N PRO A 248 20.34 -8.83 -35.56
CA PRO A 248 21.58 -8.36 -34.95
C PRO A 248 22.48 -9.46 -34.34
N ARG A 249 22.08 -10.74 -34.34
CA ARG A 249 22.90 -11.89 -33.89
C ARG A 249 24.25 -12.06 -34.59
N HIS A 250 24.52 -11.31 -35.67
CA HIS A 250 25.82 -11.31 -36.38
C HIS A 250 26.72 -10.08 -36.16
N LEU A 251 26.37 -9.15 -35.25
CA LEU A 251 27.14 -7.92 -35.01
C LEU A 251 27.82 -7.83 -33.63
N LEU A 252 28.16 -8.96 -33.01
CA LEU A 252 29.06 -8.98 -31.85
C LEU A 252 30.53 -8.85 -32.32
N HIS A 253 30.95 -7.63 -32.64
CA HIS A 253 32.38 -7.30 -32.71
C HIS A 253 32.94 -7.07 -31.30
N PRO A 254 34.22 -7.40 -31.03
CA PRO A 254 34.78 -7.37 -29.70
C PRO A 254 34.87 -5.94 -29.19
N ILE A 255 34.48 -5.75 -27.92
CA ILE A 255 34.72 -4.54 -27.13
C ILE A 255 36.25 -4.26 -27.15
N PRO A 256 36.72 -3.09 -27.62
CA PRO A 256 38.13 -2.75 -27.51
C PRO A 256 38.49 -2.51 -26.05
N HIS A 257 39.57 -3.14 -25.59
CA HIS A 257 40.23 -2.80 -24.33
C HIS A 257 40.64 -1.32 -24.35
N HIS A 258 40.15 -0.53 -23.40
CA HIS A 258 40.68 0.79 -23.12
C HIS A 258 41.85 0.69 -22.15
N ASP A 259 43.01 1.16 -22.60
CA ASP A 259 44.19 1.46 -21.79
C ASP A 259 43.92 2.60 -20.78
N PRO A 260 44.73 2.71 -19.72
CA PRO A 260 44.43 3.54 -18.54
C PRO A 260 44.64 5.04 -18.82
N ILE A 261 43.67 5.86 -18.39
CA ILE A 261 43.74 7.32 -18.44
C ILE A 261 44.68 7.83 -17.31
N PRO A 262 45.54 8.84 -17.55
CA PRO A 262 46.55 9.27 -16.59
C PRO A 262 45.99 10.11 -15.45
N HIS A 263 46.71 10.07 -14.32
CA HIS A 263 46.58 10.94 -13.16
C HIS A 263 46.34 12.41 -13.51
N TYR A 264 45.34 13.01 -12.87
CA TYR A 264 45.18 14.46 -12.77
C TYR A 264 45.44 14.87 -11.31
N ASP A 265 46.44 15.72 -11.11
CA ASP A 265 46.73 16.36 -9.83
C ASP A 265 45.60 17.36 -9.46
N PRO A 266 45.24 17.49 -8.17
CA PRO A 266 44.33 18.51 -7.72
C PRO A 266 45.05 19.85 -7.54
N VAL A 267 44.61 20.90 -8.24
CA VAL A 267 44.98 22.29 -7.96
C VAL A 267 43.84 22.95 -7.15
N PRO A 268 44.14 23.71 -6.09
CA PRO A 268 43.15 24.08 -5.07
C PRO A 268 42.43 25.38 -5.42
N HIS A 269 41.11 25.39 -5.27
CA HIS A 269 40.33 26.63 -5.24
C HIS A 269 39.85 26.93 -3.81
N ASN A 270 40.47 27.96 -3.24
CA ASN A 270 40.05 28.67 -2.04
C ASN A 270 38.61 29.20 -2.18
N HIS A 271 37.75 28.84 -1.22
CA HIS A 271 36.64 29.70 -0.82
C HIS A 271 36.88 30.18 0.62
N PRO A 272 36.56 31.45 0.93
CA PRO A 272 37.01 32.11 2.16
C PRO A 272 36.14 31.73 3.37
N ASP A 273 36.77 31.72 4.54
CA ASP A 273 36.20 31.54 5.87
C ASP A 273 34.99 32.45 6.16
N PRO A 274 34.00 31.99 6.93
CA PRO A 274 33.13 32.87 7.68
C PRO A 274 33.78 33.18 9.05
N HIS A 275 34.16 34.44 9.26
CA HIS A 275 34.51 34.96 10.58
C HIS A 275 33.38 35.83 11.17
N PRO A 276 33.36 35.98 12.51
CA PRO A 276 32.15 35.93 13.34
C PRO A 276 31.55 37.31 13.62
N ILE A 277 30.23 37.39 13.79
CA ILE A 277 29.58 38.60 14.31
C ILE A 277 28.57 38.23 15.40
N HIS A 278 29.02 38.46 16.63
CA HIS A 278 28.32 39.01 17.79
C HIS A 278 26.88 38.60 18.10
N ASP A 279 26.79 37.87 19.21
CA ASP A 279 25.75 37.93 20.23
C ASP A 279 25.24 39.36 20.48
N ARG A 280 23.94 39.55 20.24
CA ARG A 280 23.10 40.59 20.84
C ARG A 280 21.73 40.00 21.13
N GLY A 281 21.61 39.38 22.31
CA GLY A 281 20.58 39.69 23.30
C GLY A 281 19.11 39.57 22.88
N GLY A 282 18.45 38.56 23.46
CA GLY A 282 17.04 38.62 23.86
C GLY A 282 16.03 38.27 22.77
N ALA A 283 15.78 36.98 22.56
CA ALA A 283 14.57 36.51 21.91
C ALA A 283 13.96 35.36 22.72
N ASN A 284 12.69 35.53 23.06
CA ASN A 284 11.84 34.52 23.69
C ASN A 284 12.07 33.15 23.05
N ALA A 285 12.37 32.14 23.87
CA ALA A 285 12.21 30.75 23.47
C ALA A 285 10.72 30.52 23.17
N THR A 286 10.35 30.66 21.89
CA THR A 286 9.11 30.08 21.38
C THR A 286 9.22 28.58 21.61
N MET A 287 8.53 28.07 22.64
CA MET A 287 8.34 26.63 22.81
C MET A 287 7.62 26.12 21.57
N THR A 288 8.34 25.48 20.66
CA THR A 288 7.74 24.72 19.57
C THR A 288 6.93 23.60 20.21
N GLN A 289 5.66 23.46 19.83
CA GLN A 289 4.84 22.37 20.33
C GLN A 289 5.49 21.03 19.95
N PRO A 290 5.51 20.04 20.87
CA PRO A 290 6.01 18.71 20.57
C PRO A 290 5.16 18.06 19.46
N LEU A 291 5.78 17.24 18.62
CA LEU A 291 5.15 16.60 17.48
C LEU A 291 5.14 15.08 17.68
N GLN A 292 4.06 14.41 17.25
CA GLN A 292 3.98 12.96 17.23
C GLN A 292 5.14 12.37 16.41
N PRO A 293 5.83 11.32 16.91
CA PRO A 293 6.99 10.77 16.23
C PRO A 293 6.63 10.03 14.94
N LEU A 294 7.54 10.10 13.97
CA LEU A 294 7.46 9.32 12.73
C LEU A 294 7.87 7.88 12.98
N LEU A 295 7.17 6.92 12.35
CA LEU A 295 7.38 5.48 12.55
C LEU A 295 7.86 4.74 11.29
N HIS A 296 7.66 5.33 10.11
CA HIS A 296 7.76 4.63 8.82
C HIS A 296 9.10 3.92 8.56
N ASP A 297 10.21 4.50 9.00
CA ASP A 297 11.57 3.94 8.81
C ASP A 297 12.02 3.05 9.98
N SER A 298 11.21 2.90 11.03
CA SER A 298 11.57 2.10 12.20
C SER A 298 11.39 0.61 11.95
N VAL A 299 12.30 -0.19 12.53
CA VAL A 299 12.18 -1.64 12.62
C VAL A 299 11.43 -2.00 13.89
N VAL A 300 10.40 -2.84 13.74
CA VAL A 300 9.60 -3.37 14.85
C VAL A 300 9.71 -4.89 14.93
N VAL A 301 9.91 -5.37 16.15
CA VAL A 301 9.73 -6.77 16.54
C VAL A 301 8.75 -6.84 17.72
N LEU A 302 7.80 -7.76 17.67
CA LEU A 302 6.73 -7.82 18.68
C LEU A 302 6.21 -9.23 18.91
N THR A 303 5.75 -9.43 20.14
CA THR A 303 4.83 -10.49 20.56
C THR A 303 4.00 -9.87 21.67
N ALA A 304 2.71 -9.69 21.42
CA ALA A 304 1.85 -8.94 22.31
C ALA A 304 1.86 -9.49 23.75
N PRO A 305 1.78 -8.61 24.77
CA PRO A 305 1.66 -7.14 24.71
C PRO A 305 3.02 -6.43 24.69
N SER A 306 4.09 -7.08 24.21
CA SER A 306 5.44 -6.52 24.15
C SER A 306 5.89 -6.20 22.73
N GLN A 307 6.61 -5.09 22.57
CA GLN A 307 7.11 -4.61 21.29
C GLN A 307 8.45 -3.87 21.47
N ALA A 308 9.34 -3.97 20.49
CA ALA A 308 10.58 -3.20 20.46
C ALA A 308 10.75 -2.51 19.11
N TRP A 309 11.02 -1.20 19.17
CA TRP A 309 11.22 -0.31 18.04
C TRP A 309 12.65 0.21 18.02
N SER A 310 13.27 0.20 16.85
CA SER A 310 14.64 0.66 16.67
C SER A 310 14.89 1.22 15.27
N ALA A 311 16.01 1.91 15.11
CA ALA A 311 16.53 2.24 13.79
C ALA A 311 16.84 0.98 12.96
N ALA A 312 17.08 1.17 11.67
CA ALA A 312 17.39 0.09 10.73
C ALA A 312 18.60 -0.76 11.16
N ASP A 313 19.56 -0.20 11.90
CA ASP A 313 20.73 -0.89 12.44
C ASP A 313 20.50 -1.60 13.78
N GLY A 314 19.28 -1.49 14.33
CA GLY A 314 18.90 -2.06 15.63
C GLY A 314 19.23 -1.16 16.82
N ALA A 315 19.79 0.04 16.61
CA ALA A 315 20.03 1.00 17.67
C ALA A 315 18.70 1.51 18.24
N VAL A 316 18.64 1.56 19.57
CA VAL A 316 17.57 2.23 20.30
C VAL A 316 18.23 3.42 20.98
N ASP A 317 17.93 4.62 20.52
CA ASP A 317 18.61 5.87 20.91
C ASP A 317 17.72 6.84 21.72
N GLY A 318 16.44 6.48 21.89
CA GLY A 318 15.42 7.25 22.60
C GLY A 318 14.78 8.33 21.74
N GLY A 319 15.18 8.44 20.47
CA GLY A 319 14.58 9.31 19.48
C GLY A 319 13.20 8.79 19.05
N GLY A 320 12.20 9.66 19.08
CA GLY A 320 10.83 9.33 18.66
C GLY A 320 10.27 8.11 19.41
N ILE A 321 9.93 7.05 18.66
CA ILE A 321 9.36 5.80 19.17
C ILE A 321 10.39 4.76 19.62
N HIS A 322 11.70 4.98 19.40
CA HIS A 322 12.68 3.94 19.69
C HIS A 322 12.61 3.53 21.17
N GLY A 323 12.48 2.23 21.41
CA GLY A 323 12.32 1.69 22.75
C GLY A 323 11.87 0.24 22.81
N PHE A 324 11.93 -0.34 24.01
CA PHE A 324 11.24 -1.57 24.35
C PHE A 324 10.04 -1.26 25.23
N TYR A 325 8.90 -1.83 24.88
CA TYR A 325 7.61 -1.57 25.49
C TYR A 325 6.96 -2.86 25.98
N HIS A 326 6.18 -2.71 27.04
CA HIS A 326 5.28 -3.73 27.54
C HIS A 326 4.00 -3.05 28.01
N SER A 327 2.84 -3.55 27.56
CA SER A 327 1.56 -2.85 27.72
C SER A 327 1.66 -1.42 27.14
N ASP A 328 1.18 -0.41 27.86
CA ASP A 328 1.24 1.01 27.46
C ASP A 328 2.48 1.75 28.01
N LEU A 329 3.58 1.05 28.34
CA LEU A 329 4.80 1.65 28.91
C LEU A 329 6.04 1.37 28.05
N ARG A 330 6.83 2.41 27.74
CA ARG A 330 8.21 2.24 27.23
C ARG A 330 9.14 1.96 28.40
N VAL A 331 9.54 0.71 28.57
CA VAL A 331 10.43 0.26 29.66
C VAL A 331 11.87 0.70 29.43
N LEU A 332 12.37 0.58 28.20
CA LEU A 332 13.71 1.05 27.82
C LEU A 332 13.60 2.03 26.67
N ASP A 333 14.36 3.12 26.70
CA ASP A 333 14.51 4.05 25.58
C ASP A 333 15.92 4.05 24.99
N ARG A 334 16.86 3.26 25.55
CA ARG A 334 18.22 3.14 24.99
C ARG A 334 18.68 1.70 25.00
N ILE A 335 19.26 1.26 23.88
CA ILE A 335 19.96 -0.01 23.68
C ILE A 335 21.01 0.18 22.57
N LEU A 336 22.24 0.52 22.96
CA LEU A 336 23.35 0.82 22.04
C LEU A 336 24.47 -0.22 22.19
N LEU A 337 24.98 -0.73 21.07
CA LEU A 337 26.03 -1.75 21.02
C LEU A 337 27.35 -1.15 20.52
N THR A 338 28.45 -1.41 21.24
CA THR A 338 29.82 -1.11 20.79
C THR A 338 30.73 -2.32 20.91
N VAL A 339 31.73 -2.39 20.03
CA VAL A 339 32.78 -3.42 20.03
C VAL A 339 34.14 -2.76 19.90
N GLY A 340 35.05 -3.05 20.83
CA GLY A 340 36.34 -2.36 20.92
C GLY A 340 36.22 -0.86 21.22
N GLY A 341 35.04 -0.39 21.66
CA GLY A 341 34.74 1.03 21.88
C GLY A 341 34.13 1.75 20.67
N ASP A 342 34.00 1.09 19.52
CA ASP A 342 33.42 1.66 18.30
C ASP A 342 32.02 1.08 18.02
N VAL A 343 31.17 1.86 17.36
CA VAL A 343 29.87 1.39 16.86
C VAL A 343 30.11 0.50 15.62
N PRO A 344 29.63 -0.75 15.59
CA PRO A 344 29.74 -1.60 14.41
C PRO A 344 29.01 -1.00 13.20
N GLU A 345 29.55 -1.22 12.01
CA GLU A 345 28.98 -0.69 10.77
C GLU A 345 27.89 -1.61 10.23
N HIS A 346 26.64 -1.13 10.19
CA HIS A 346 25.48 -1.88 9.71
C HIS A 346 25.57 -2.21 8.22
N ILE A 347 25.15 -3.42 7.84
CA ILE A 347 25.10 -3.85 6.44
C ILE A 347 23.78 -4.51 6.03
N ALA A 348 23.03 -5.10 6.98
CA ALA A 348 21.77 -5.76 6.66
C ALA A 348 20.88 -5.93 7.90
N THR A 349 19.57 -5.87 7.67
CA THR A 349 18.55 -6.25 8.64
C THR A 349 17.59 -7.23 8.00
N ALA A 350 17.35 -8.35 8.69
CA ALA A 350 16.44 -9.39 8.22
C ALA A 350 15.63 -9.93 9.40
N GLY A 351 14.36 -10.28 9.19
CA GLY A 351 13.49 -10.86 10.22
C GLY A 351 12.95 -12.21 9.79
N PRO A 352 13.20 -13.31 10.53
CA PRO A 352 12.60 -14.60 10.22
C PRO A 352 11.08 -14.62 10.44
N ASP A 353 10.57 -13.74 11.30
CA ASP A 353 9.15 -13.63 11.68
C ASP A 353 8.85 -12.20 12.21
N ALA A 354 7.74 -12.03 12.92
CA ALA A 354 7.35 -10.76 13.53
C ALA A 354 7.96 -10.54 14.93
N ALA A 355 8.40 -11.61 15.60
CA ALA A 355 8.93 -11.59 16.97
C ALA A 355 10.45 -11.37 17.01
N SER A 356 11.15 -11.62 15.91
CA SER A 356 12.62 -11.57 15.85
C SER A 356 13.16 -10.82 14.63
N ALA A 357 14.31 -10.16 14.83
CA ALA A 357 15.10 -9.53 13.78
C ALA A 357 16.60 -9.78 14.02
N VAL A 358 17.37 -9.87 12.94
CA VAL A 358 18.81 -10.02 12.91
C VAL A 358 19.41 -8.79 12.26
N PHE A 359 20.18 -8.04 13.05
CA PHE A 359 20.97 -6.89 12.60
C PHE A 359 22.40 -7.36 12.35
N THR A 360 22.84 -7.31 11.10
CA THR A 360 24.19 -7.71 10.70
C THR A 360 25.07 -6.48 10.54
N ALA A 361 26.25 -6.52 11.18
CA ALA A 361 27.21 -5.42 11.16
C ALA A 361 28.66 -5.91 11.07
N LEU A 362 29.58 -4.98 10.81
CA LEU A 362 31.02 -5.22 10.67
C LEU A 362 31.80 -4.45 11.74
N ALA A 363 32.82 -5.07 12.35
CA ALA A 363 33.71 -4.40 13.29
C ALA A 363 35.10 -4.16 12.68
N ARG A 364 35.15 -3.31 11.65
CA ARG A 364 36.37 -3.04 10.85
C ARG A 364 37.54 -2.46 11.65
N ARG A 365 37.28 -1.90 12.84
CA ARG A 365 38.30 -1.30 13.73
C ARG A 365 39.18 -2.33 14.45
N ILE A 366 38.67 -3.55 14.61
CA ILE A 366 39.39 -4.69 15.21
C ILE A 366 39.72 -5.77 14.18
N ASP A 367 39.57 -5.44 12.89
CA ASP A 367 39.81 -6.31 11.75
C ASP A 367 41.26 -6.16 11.22
N ASP A 368 41.63 -6.93 10.19
CA ASP A 368 42.85 -6.69 9.43
C ASP A 368 42.70 -5.54 8.43
N ALA A 369 43.81 -5.12 7.80
CA ALA A 369 43.81 -3.99 6.86
C ALA A 369 43.40 -4.37 5.42
N THR A 370 42.80 -5.55 5.21
CA THR A 370 42.36 -5.96 3.87
C THR A 370 41.04 -5.30 3.47
N ALA A 371 40.74 -5.30 2.16
CA ALA A 371 39.52 -4.67 1.65
C ALA A 371 38.24 -5.44 2.05
N ASP A 372 38.35 -6.75 2.25
CA ASP A 372 37.23 -7.60 2.61
C ASP A 372 37.11 -7.69 4.14
N PRO A 373 35.97 -7.33 4.74
CA PRO A 373 35.78 -7.39 6.18
C PRO A 373 35.69 -8.86 6.65
N ARG A 374 36.40 -9.19 7.73
CA ARG A 374 36.52 -10.54 8.30
C ARG A 374 36.05 -10.63 9.74
N VAL A 375 35.73 -9.51 10.37
CA VAL A 375 35.06 -9.47 11.69
C VAL A 375 33.62 -9.02 11.53
N ARG A 376 32.70 -9.98 11.70
CA ARG A 376 31.25 -9.80 11.53
C ARG A 376 30.52 -9.99 12.84
N LEU A 377 29.43 -9.25 13.00
CA LEU A 377 28.50 -9.36 14.11
C LEU A 377 27.09 -9.65 13.60
N ASP A 378 26.44 -10.61 14.25
CA ASP A 378 25.01 -10.87 14.08
C ASP A 378 24.33 -10.61 15.44
N ARG A 379 23.47 -9.58 15.52
CA ARG A 379 22.65 -9.28 16.70
C ARG A 379 21.22 -9.73 16.43
N THR A 380 20.81 -10.83 17.04
CA THR A 380 19.42 -11.29 17.00
C THR A 380 18.66 -10.70 18.17
N ARG A 381 17.66 -9.86 17.91
CA ARG A 381 16.68 -9.38 18.88
C ARG A 381 15.42 -10.22 18.80
N THR A 382 14.89 -10.65 19.94
CA THR A 382 13.65 -11.43 20.04
C THR A 382 12.76 -10.85 21.13
N VAL A 383 11.49 -10.64 20.82
CA VAL A 383 10.46 -10.21 21.78
C VAL A 383 9.47 -11.35 21.99
N VAL A 384 9.26 -11.71 23.25
CA VAL A 384 8.17 -12.56 23.70
C VAL A 384 7.33 -11.78 24.72
N ALA A 385 6.14 -12.24 25.06
CA ALA A 385 5.28 -11.57 26.02
C ALA A 385 6.05 -11.28 27.34
N GLY A 386 6.21 -10.00 27.68
CA GLY A 386 6.90 -9.54 28.89
C GLY A 386 8.43 -9.60 28.85
N SER A 387 9.07 -9.91 27.71
CA SER A 387 10.53 -10.07 27.67
C SER A 387 11.15 -9.66 26.34
N LEU A 388 12.27 -8.95 26.43
CA LEU A 388 13.18 -8.68 25.32
C LEU A 388 14.47 -9.47 25.55
N ARG A 389 14.91 -10.18 24.52
CA ARG A 389 16.16 -10.95 24.52
C ARG A 389 17.02 -10.55 23.35
N GLU A 390 18.32 -10.45 23.57
CA GLU A 390 19.28 -10.31 22.48
C GLU A 390 20.40 -11.33 22.59
N ARG A 391 20.76 -11.87 21.44
CA ARG A 391 21.94 -12.69 21.21
C ARG A 391 22.86 -11.97 20.26
N ILE A 392 24.13 -11.81 20.65
CA ILE A 392 25.17 -11.20 19.84
C ILE A 392 26.20 -12.27 19.51
N VAL A 393 26.42 -12.53 18.22
CA VAL A 393 27.45 -13.46 17.75
C VAL A 393 28.56 -12.68 17.07
N VAL A 394 29.76 -12.69 17.65
CA VAL A 394 30.96 -12.09 17.05
C VAL A 394 31.74 -13.19 16.35
N ARG A 395 31.96 -13.05 15.04
CA ARG A 395 32.65 -14.01 14.18
C ARG A 395 33.99 -13.44 13.72
N ASN A 396 35.04 -14.24 13.85
CA ASN A 396 36.39 -13.87 13.45
C ASN A 396 36.87 -14.80 12.33
N ALA A 397 37.01 -14.29 11.11
CA ALA A 397 37.59 -15.04 9.99
C ALA A 397 39.12 -14.83 9.83
N LEU A 398 39.76 -14.09 10.73
CA LEU A 398 41.22 -13.92 10.78
C LEU A 398 41.91 -15.22 11.20
N ARG A 399 43.20 -15.31 10.85
CA ARG A 399 44.09 -16.42 11.23
C ARG A 399 44.63 -16.31 12.65
N THR A 400 44.33 -15.22 13.35
CA THR A 400 44.74 -14.91 14.71
C THR A 400 43.53 -14.67 15.61
N PRO A 401 43.59 -15.02 16.90
CA PRO A 401 42.54 -14.68 17.85
C PRO A 401 42.43 -13.16 18.03
N ILE A 402 41.25 -12.68 18.39
CA ILE A 402 40.97 -11.28 18.72
C ILE A 402 40.56 -11.19 20.18
N THR A 403 41.26 -10.38 20.97
CA THR A 403 40.84 -10.00 22.32
C THR A 403 40.22 -8.61 22.26
N THR A 404 38.95 -8.47 22.64
CA THR A 404 38.24 -7.18 22.58
C THR A 404 37.17 -7.09 23.67
N THR A 405 36.50 -5.95 23.75
CA THR A 405 35.33 -5.74 24.61
C THR A 405 34.08 -5.62 23.74
N VAL A 406 32.98 -6.21 24.19
CA VAL A 406 31.62 -5.91 23.71
C VAL A 406 30.86 -5.24 24.83
N GLU A 407 30.21 -4.11 24.53
CA GLU A 407 29.43 -3.36 25.50
C GLU A 407 28.04 -3.05 24.97
N VAL A 408 27.01 -3.30 25.78
CA VAL A 408 25.63 -2.86 25.53
C VAL A 408 25.24 -1.85 26.60
N ALA A 409 24.98 -0.61 26.17
CA ALA A 409 24.46 0.45 27.03
C ALA A 409 22.93 0.48 26.95
N VAL A 410 22.27 0.41 28.11
CA VAL A 410 20.81 0.43 28.24
C VAL A 410 20.36 1.57 29.15
N ARG A 411 19.17 2.14 28.90
CA ARG A 411 18.57 3.15 29.77
C ARG A 411 17.10 2.85 30.03
N ALA A 412 16.74 2.84 31.31
CA ALA A 412 15.37 2.68 31.78
C ALA A 412 14.57 3.99 31.63
N ASP A 413 13.35 3.89 31.11
CA ASP A 413 12.52 5.06 30.78
C ASP A 413 11.21 5.08 31.59
N PHE A 414 10.34 4.09 31.40
CA PHE A 414 8.97 4.00 31.96
C PHE A 414 8.04 5.16 31.56
N THR A 415 8.23 5.75 30.37
CA THR A 415 7.30 6.76 29.84
C THR A 415 6.01 6.10 29.33
N PRO A 416 4.82 6.62 29.68
CA PRO A 416 3.55 6.15 29.12
C PRO A 416 3.40 6.39 27.61
N MET A 417 2.69 5.49 26.93
CA MET A 417 2.51 5.52 25.48
C MET A 417 1.87 6.82 24.98
N GLN A 418 0.88 7.35 25.70
CA GLN A 418 0.20 8.61 25.34
C GLN A 418 1.14 9.82 25.40
N THR A 419 2.09 9.83 26.33
CA THR A 419 3.12 10.87 26.44
C THR A 419 4.06 10.81 25.23
N ILE A 420 4.46 9.59 24.83
CA ILE A 420 5.31 9.37 23.64
C ILE A 420 4.57 9.73 22.36
N LYS A 421 3.28 9.38 22.25
CA LYS A 421 2.41 9.75 21.13
C LYS A 421 2.32 11.27 20.99
N ALA A 422 2.31 12.01 22.09
CA ALA A 422 2.35 13.48 22.10
C ALA A 422 3.73 14.09 21.79
N GLY A 423 4.76 13.27 21.50
CA GLY A 423 6.13 13.74 21.26
C GLY A 423 6.89 14.15 22.53
N LEU A 424 6.42 13.68 23.69
CA LEU A 424 6.98 13.99 25.01
C LEU A 424 7.65 12.75 25.63
N THR A 425 8.44 12.97 26.68
CA THR A 425 9.10 11.92 27.46
C THR A 425 8.99 12.22 28.95
N GLY A 426 8.89 11.19 29.78
CA GLY A 426 8.88 11.30 31.23
C GLY A 426 8.03 10.22 31.90
N ALA A 427 8.63 9.50 32.84
CA ALA A 427 7.90 8.56 33.69
C ALA A 427 6.93 9.28 34.65
N GLU A 428 5.77 8.68 34.89
CA GLU A 428 4.81 9.17 35.90
C GLU A 428 5.32 8.99 37.34
N HIS A 429 6.15 7.97 37.56
CA HIS A 429 6.77 7.67 38.84
C HIS A 429 8.30 7.75 38.76
N PRO A 430 9.00 8.07 39.86
CA PRO A 430 10.46 8.04 39.89
C PRO A 430 11.00 6.65 39.54
N VAL A 431 11.98 6.60 38.64
CA VAL A 431 12.67 5.37 38.28
C VAL A 431 13.82 5.13 39.27
N SER A 432 13.82 3.95 39.89
CA SER A 432 14.88 3.49 40.78
C SER A 432 15.54 2.24 40.23
N SER A 433 16.80 2.03 40.60
CA SER A 433 17.60 0.88 40.14
C SER A 433 18.32 0.21 41.31
N GLU A 434 18.32 -1.11 41.32
CA GLU A 434 19.11 -1.91 42.26
C GLU A 434 19.92 -2.96 41.49
N SER A 435 21.17 -3.19 41.90
CA SER A 435 22.01 -4.25 41.36
C SER A 435 22.30 -5.31 42.42
N ALA A 436 21.98 -6.56 42.13
CA ALA A 436 22.22 -7.70 43.00
C ALA A 436 22.48 -8.97 42.18
N ASN A 437 23.48 -9.77 42.57
CA ASN A 437 23.80 -11.05 41.95
C ASN A 437 23.98 -11.00 40.42
N GLY A 438 24.59 -9.93 39.88
CA GLY A 438 24.81 -9.76 38.44
C GLY A 438 23.54 -9.46 37.62
N ARG A 439 22.45 -9.07 38.29
CA ARG A 439 21.20 -8.59 37.67
C ARG A 439 20.95 -7.15 38.08
N ILE A 440 20.32 -6.38 37.20
CA ILE A 440 19.79 -5.05 37.54
C ILE A 440 18.28 -5.14 37.56
N VAL A 441 17.66 -4.54 38.58
CA VAL A 441 16.21 -4.39 38.69
C VAL A 441 15.90 -2.90 38.62
N PHE A 442 15.16 -2.49 37.59
CA PHE A 442 14.56 -1.18 37.49
C PHE A 442 13.12 -1.21 38.01
N ARG A 443 12.70 -0.16 38.71
CA ARG A 443 11.34 -0.04 39.26
C ARG A 443 10.79 1.35 39.02
N SER A 444 9.54 1.43 38.59
CA SER A 444 8.76 2.67 38.49
C SER A 444 7.32 2.37 38.88
N GLY A 445 6.86 2.92 40.02
CA GLY A 445 5.56 2.58 40.60
C GLY A 445 5.45 1.07 40.87
N PRO A 446 4.38 0.39 40.41
CA PRO A 446 4.19 -1.05 40.60
C PRO A 446 4.96 -1.92 39.59
N VAL A 447 5.50 -1.34 38.52
CA VAL A 447 6.12 -2.08 37.43
C VAL A 447 7.60 -2.31 37.70
N THR A 448 8.06 -3.53 37.44
CA THR A 448 9.45 -3.96 37.63
C THR A 448 10.03 -4.50 36.34
N ALA A 449 11.26 -4.13 36.00
CA ALA A 449 12.00 -4.70 34.87
C ALA A 449 13.35 -5.25 35.32
N THR A 450 13.59 -6.54 35.09
CA THR A 450 14.80 -7.26 35.54
C THR A 450 15.71 -7.57 34.36
N LEU A 451 16.84 -6.89 34.31
CA LEU A 451 17.91 -7.08 33.33
C LEU A 451 18.90 -8.16 33.80
N ALA A 452 19.20 -9.12 32.94
CA ALA A 452 20.19 -10.17 33.17
C ALA A 452 21.12 -10.32 31.95
N ALA A 453 22.41 -10.43 32.21
CA ALA A 453 23.44 -10.58 31.19
C ALA A 453 24.49 -11.57 31.70
N PRO A 454 24.34 -12.87 31.43
CA PRO A 454 25.32 -13.88 31.82
C PRO A 454 26.72 -13.50 31.36
N ASP A 455 27.71 -13.74 32.22
CA ASP A 455 29.15 -13.50 31.99
C ASP A 455 29.54 -12.02 31.73
N ALA A 456 28.59 -11.09 31.80
CA ALA A 456 28.86 -9.66 31.72
C ALA A 456 29.29 -9.10 33.07
N ARG A 457 30.19 -8.12 33.05
CA ARG A 457 30.29 -7.14 34.14
C ARG A 457 29.16 -6.13 33.97
N VAL A 458 28.36 -5.97 35.01
CA VAL A 458 27.16 -5.14 34.99
C VAL A 458 27.36 -3.94 35.92
N SER A 459 27.10 -2.73 35.42
CA SER A 459 27.10 -1.49 36.21
C SER A 459 25.83 -0.70 35.97
N VAL A 460 25.36 0.04 36.98
CA VAL A 460 24.17 0.89 36.92
C VAL A 460 24.43 2.21 37.65
N ASP A 461 23.98 3.31 37.05
CA ASP A 461 23.98 4.66 37.62
C ASP A 461 22.64 5.33 37.28
N GLY A 462 21.75 5.43 38.27
CA GLY A 462 20.39 5.92 38.07
C GLY A 462 19.60 5.07 37.05
N GLN A 463 19.27 5.65 35.91
CA GLN A 463 18.53 4.97 34.84
C GLN A 463 19.44 4.28 33.82
N ASP A 464 20.72 4.63 33.78
CA ASP A 464 21.68 4.11 32.81
C ASP A 464 22.38 2.86 33.34
N ALA A 465 22.52 1.84 32.51
CA ALA A 465 23.27 0.63 32.81
C ALA A 465 24.14 0.20 31.64
N ALA A 466 25.24 -0.47 31.95
CA ALA A 466 26.18 -1.01 30.98
C ALA A 466 26.43 -2.50 31.24
N LEU A 467 26.36 -3.28 30.16
CA LEU A 467 26.65 -4.71 30.11
C LEU A 467 27.96 -4.89 29.35
N ARG A 468 29.03 -5.30 30.01
CA ARG A 468 30.37 -5.37 29.42
C ARG A 468 30.96 -6.78 29.47
N TRP A 469 31.27 -7.33 28.30
CA TRP A 469 31.99 -8.60 28.15
C TRP A 469 33.41 -8.35 27.65
N GLU A 470 34.38 -8.94 28.33
CA GLU A 470 35.75 -9.09 27.80
C GLU A 470 35.82 -10.45 27.11
N ILE A 471 36.10 -10.47 25.81
CA ILE A 471 36.00 -11.68 24.98
C ILE A 471 37.30 -11.97 24.24
N ASP A 472 37.58 -13.26 24.11
CA ASP A 472 38.61 -13.80 23.23
C ASP A 472 37.93 -14.59 22.10
N VAL A 473 37.91 -14.04 20.89
CA VAL A 473 37.33 -14.68 19.71
C VAL A 473 38.41 -15.48 18.98
N PRO A 474 38.36 -16.82 18.98
CA PRO A 474 39.40 -17.64 18.35
C PRO A 474 39.57 -17.33 16.85
N ALA A 475 40.76 -17.60 16.31
CA ALA A 475 40.99 -17.59 14.86
C ALA A 475 39.99 -18.52 14.16
N HIS A 476 39.31 -18.04 13.12
CA HIS A 476 38.24 -18.77 12.42
C HIS A 476 37.09 -19.24 13.35
N GLY A 477 36.92 -18.59 14.51
CA GLY A 477 35.95 -18.94 15.54
C GLY A 477 34.85 -17.90 15.72
N HIS A 478 34.02 -18.12 16.73
CA HIS A 478 33.01 -17.17 17.17
C HIS A 478 32.81 -17.22 18.68
N VAL A 479 32.26 -16.14 19.23
CA VAL A 479 31.77 -16.06 20.62
C VAL A 479 30.31 -15.62 20.57
N THR A 480 29.49 -16.15 21.48
CA THR A 480 28.08 -15.79 21.64
C THR A 480 27.87 -15.16 23.00
N LEU A 481 27.15 -14.04 23.00
CA LEU A 481 26.80 -13.27 24.19
C LEU A 481 25.28 -13.13 24.22
N ASP A 482 24.69 -13.25 25.39
CA ASP A 482 23.24 -13.15 25.56
C ASP A 482 22.91 -12.14 26.68
N TRP A 483 21.85 -11.37 26.49
CA TRP A 483 21.24 -10.61 27.57
C TRP A 483 19.71 -10.56 27.39
N ALA A 484 19.00 -10.32 28.48
CA ALA A 484 17.55 -10.21 28.49
C ALA A 484 17.07 -9.19 29.52
N ILE A 485 15.87 -8.65 29.29
CA ILE A 485 15.10 -7.91 30.27
C ILE A 485 13.68 -8.48 30.34
N ASP A 486 13.26 -8.86 31.54
CA ASP A 486 11.93 -9.40 31.82
C ASP A 486 11.12 -8.38 32.63
N VAL A 487 9.87 -8.14 32.23
CA VAL A 487 8.97 -7.15 32.83
C VAL A 487 7.88 -7.86 33.63
N ASP A 488 7.64 -7.37 34.85
CA ASP A 488 6.51 -7.72 35.70
C ASP A 488 5.64 -6.47 35.86
N ASP A 489 4.46 -6.52 35.24
CA ASP A 489 3.48 -5.44 35.22
C ASP A 489 2.14 -5.92 35.80
N PRO A 490 1.91 -5.72 37.10
CA PRO A 490 0.66 -6.12 37.75
C PRO A 490 -0.52 -5.19 37.41
N THR A 491 -0.33 -4.10 36.66
CA THR A 491 -1.43 -3.20 36.25
C THR A 491 -1.96 -3.53 34.86
N ALA A 492 -1.31 -4.45 34.14
CA ALA A 492 -1.75 -4.89 32.82
C ALA A 492 -3.18 -5.44 32.84
N VAL A 493 -4.01 -4.96 31.91
CA VAL A 493 -5.38 -5.46 31.67
C VAL A 493 -5.43 -6.52 30.57
N VAL A 494 -4.29 -6.77 29.93
CA VAL A 494 -4.12 -7.67 28.80
C VAL A 494 -2.84 -8.50 28.95
N ALA A 495 -2.85 -9.68 28.36
CA ALA A 495 -1.73 -10.62 28.34
C ALA A 495 -1.52 -11.18 26.93
N GLY A 496 -0.35 -11.81 26.72
CA GLY A 496 -0.05 -12.46 25.45
C GLY A 496 -0.78 -13.80 25.34
N ALA A 497 -1.30 -14.10 24.16
CA ALA A 497 -1.94 -15.39 23.90
C ALA A 497 -1.04 -16.34 23.10
N ALA A 498 -1.31 -17.64 23.20
CA ALA A 498 -0.59 -18.65 22.44
C ALA A 498 -0.84 -18.51 20.93
N PRO A 499 0.15 -18.85 20.07
CA PRO A 499 -0.04 -18.84 18.63
C PRO A 499 -1.09 -19.87 18.19
N SER A 500 -1.85 -19.55 17.14
CA SER A 500 -2.82 -20.45 16.52
C SER A 500 -2.12 -21.51 15.69
N ALA A 501 -2.28 -22.79 16.06
CA ALA A 501 -1.79 -23.91 15.26
C ALA A 501 -2.49 -24.01 13.89
N GLU A 502 -3.75 -23.58 13.82
CA GLU A 502 -4.54 -23.61 12.58
C GLU A 502 -3.99 -22.62 11.55
N TRP A 503 -3.70 -21.39 11.99
CA TRP A 503 -3.11 -20.37 11.12
C TRP A 503 -1.69 -20.74 10.73
N ALA A 504 -0.93 -21.38 11.62
CA ALA A 504 0.41 -21.89 11.31
C ALA A 504 0.41 -23.03 10.29
N ALA A 505 -0.73 -23.71 10.08
CA ALA A 505 -0.90 -24.76 9.07
C ALA A 505 -1.39 -24.23 7.72
N PHE A 506 -1.95 -23.01 7.67
CA PHE A 506 -2.45 -22.41 6.43
C PHE A 506 -1.31 -22.16 5.43
N ARG A 507 -1.51 -22.56 4.18
CA ARG A 507 -0.58 -22.25 3.08
C ARG A 507 -1.37 -21.82 1.87
N ALA A 508 -0.87 -20.80 1.17
CA ALA A 508 -1.39 -20.37 -0.11
C ALA A 508 -0.24 -20.30 -1.14
N SER A 509 -0.51 -20.79 -2.34
CA SER A 509 0.34 -20.61 -3.51
C SER A 509 -0.51 -19.99 -4.59
N THR A 510 -0.04 -18.87 -5.16
CA THR A 510 -0.80 -18.04 -6.07
C THR A 510 0.03 -17.75 -7.32
N GLY A 511 -0.62 -17.60 -8.47
CA GLY A 511 0.02 -17.18 -9.72
C GLY A 511 0.58 -15.76 -9.65
N ASP A 512 0.05 -14.93 -8.73
CA ASP A 512 0.61 -13.65 -8.34
C ASP A 512 1.35 -13.78 -7.00
N SER A 513 2.69 -13.74 -7.01
CA SER A 513 3.52 -13.95 -5.82
C SER A 513 3.30 -12.88 -4.73
N ARG A 514 2.75 -11.71 -5.08
CA ARG A 514 2.47 -10.64 -4.13
C ARG A 514 1.42 -11.06 -3.09
N LEU A 515 0.37 -11.76 -3.53
CA LEU A 515 -0.68 -12.24 -2.63
C LEU A 515 -0.14 -13.30 -1.64
N ALA A 516 0.64 -14.26 -2.11
CA ALA A 516 1.26 -15.26 -1.24
C ALA A 516 2.21 -14.62 -0.23
N SER A 517 3.06 -13.68 -0.66
CA SER A 517 4.01 -12.97 0.21
C SER A 517 3.29 -12.10 1.25
N TRP A 518 2.18 -11.46 0.86
CA TRP A 518 1.34 -10.70 1.78
C TRP A 518 0.64 -11.61 2.79
N LEU A 519 0.04 -12.73 2.36
CA LEU A 519 -0.59 -13.69 3.27
C LEU A 519 0.41 -14.23 4.30
N ASP A 520 1.61 -14.61 3.88
CA ASP A 520 2.65 -15.14 4.77
C ASP A 520 3.07 -14.08 5.83
N ARG A 521 3.32 -12.84 5.40
CA ARG A 521 3.68 -11.76 6.33
C ARG A 521 2.51 -11.37 7.24
N ALA A 522 1.31 -11.25 6.69
CA ALA A 522 0.10 -10.89 7.43
C ALA A 522 -0.21 -11.93 8.53
N LEU A 523 -0.10 -13.23 8.23
CA LEU A 523 -0.32 -14.28 9.23
C LEU A 523 0.75 -14.27 10.31
N ALA A 524 2.02 -14.04 9.98
CA ALA A 524 3.06 -13.89 10.98
C ALA A 524 2.80 -12.70 11.91
N ASP A 525 2.37 -11.56 11.36
CA ASP A 525 2.04 -10.37 12.14
C ASP A 525 0.79 -10.61 13.01
N LEU A 526 -0.27 -11.22 12.47
CA LEU A 526 -1.49 -11.58 13.20
C LEU A 526 -1.20 -12.53 14.38
N GLN A 527 -0.29 -13.49 14.21
CA GLN A 527 0.14 -14.37 15.32
C GLN A 527 0.77 -13.57 16.47
N SER A 528 1.63 -12.60 16.15
CA SER A 528 2.26 -11.72 17.14
C SER A 528 1.31 -10.71 17.77
N LEU A 529 0.13 -10.45 17.18
CA LEU A 529 -0.91 -9.56 17.71
C LEU A 529 -1.94 -10.28 18.60
N ARG A 530 -1.85 -11.60 18.79
CA ARG A 530 -2.79 -12.36 19.62
C ARG A 530 -2.65 -12.02 21.11
N MET A 531 -3.76 -11.67 21.74
CA MET A 531 -3.83 -11.26 23.14
C MET A 531 -5.04 -11.88 23.85
N SER A 532 -5.01 -11.92 25.17
CA SER A 532 -6.18 -12.17 26.01
C SER A 532 -6.33 -11.02 27.01
N THR A 533 -7.49 -10.90 27.66
CA THR A 533 -7.58 -10.02 28.83
C THR A 533 -7.11 -10.77 30.06
N THR A 534 -6.68 -10.05 31.09
CA THR A 534 -6.36 -10.69 32.38
C THR A 534 -7.60 -11.24 33.07
N ALA A 535 -8.78 -10.70 32.76
CA ALA A 535 -10.08 -11.21 33.24
C ALA A 535 -10.53 -12.50 32.53
N ARG A 536 -10.15 -12.69 31.27
CA ARG A 536 -10.50 -13.86 30.44
C ARG A 536 -9.27 -14.40 29.72
N PRO A 537 -8.36 -15.10 30.43
CA PRO A 537 -7.10 -15.57 29.87
C PRO A 537 -7.25 -16.65 28.79
N ASP A 538 -8.36 -17.39 28.80
CA ASP A 538 -8.62 -18.47 27.85
C ASP A 538 -9.27 -17.97 26.54
N ASP A 539 -9.77 -16.73 26.52
CA ASP A 539 -10.39 -16.13 25.35
C ASP A 539 -9.40 -15.16 24.68
N THR A 540 -8.89 -15.56 23.51
CA THR A 540 -8.01 -14.76 22.66
C THR A 540 -8.78 -13.78 21.75
N PHE A 541 -8.22 -12.59 21.56
CA PHE A 541 -8.59 -11.61 20.53
C PHE A 541 -7.31 -11.08 19.85
N LEU A 542 -7.44 -10.14 18.92
CA LEU A 542 -6.30 -9.48 18.26
C LEU A 542 -6.16 -8.04 18.77
N ALA A 543 -4.96 -7.64 19.18
CA ALA A 543 -4.65 -6.24 19.43
C ALA A 543 -4.94 -5.41 18.17
N ALA A 544 -5.43 -4.16 18.31
CA ALA A 544 -5.67 -3.31 17.14
C ALA A 544 -4.37 -3.06 16.36
N GLY A 545 -3.37 -2.40 16.95
CA GLY A 545 -2.13 -2.11 16.23
C GLY A 545 -0.99 -1.59 17.10
N ALA A 546 0.23 -1.96 16.71
CA ALA A 546 1.45 -1.47 17.36
C ALA A 546 1.94 -0.17 16.69
N PRO A 547 2.29 0.90 17.43
CA PRO A 547 2.42 0.93 18.89
C PRO A 547 1.22 1.50 19.63
N TRP A 548 0.38 2.33 18.99
CA TRP A 548 -0.56 3.23 19.69
C TRP A 548 -1.80 2.53 20.26
N PHE A 549 -2.24 1.47 19.59
CA PHE A 549 -3.52 0.81 19.82
C PHE A 549 -3.28 -0.66 20.22
N PHE A 550 -2.20 -0.92 20.97
CA PHE A 550 -1.73 -2.28 21.26
C PHE A 550 -2.48 -2.92 22.45
N THR A 551 -3.81 -2.90 22.39
CA THR A 551 -4.75 -3.40 23.39
C THR A 551 -6.08 -3.83 22.72
N LEU A 552 -7.09 -4.18 23.51
CA LEU A 552 -8.44 -4.52 23.03
C LEU A 552 -9.18 -3.27 22.55
N PHE A 553 -9.47 -3.24 21.25
CA PHE A 553 -10.42 -2.35 20.60
C PHE A 553 -11.56 -3.17 20.02
N GLY A 554 -12.80 -2.81 20.33
CA GLY A 554 -13.98 -3.63 20.04
C GLY A 554 -14.20 -3.77 18.55
N ARG A 555 -14.33 -2.63 17.87
CA ARG A 555 -14.53 -2.56 16.41
C ARG A 555 -13.40 -3.23 15.62
N ASP A 556 -12.15 -2.93 15.95
CA ASP A 556 -10.97 -3.48 15.28
C ASP A 556 -10.94 -5.00 15.40
N SER A 557 -11.19 -5.52 16.61
CA SER A 557 -11.23 -6.96 16.87
C SER A 557 -12.37 -7.64 16.11
N LEU A 558 -13.54 -7.00 16.02
CA LEU A 558 -14.70 -7.52 15.29
C LEU A 558 -14.40 -7.63 13.80
N TRP A 559 -13.88 -6.57 13.17
CA TRP A 559 -13.52 -6.60 11.75
C TRP A 559 -12.38 -7.56 11.46
N ALA A 560 -11.31 -7.55 12.25
CA ALA A 560 -10.20 -8.48 12.05
C ALA A 560 -10.68 -9.93 12.16
N ALA A 561 -11.50 -10.28 13.16
CA ALA A 561 -12.08 -11.61 13.28
C ALA A 561 -13.01 -11.96 12.11
N ARG A 562 -13.84 -11.02 11.64
CA ARG A 562 -14.75 -11.21 10.52
C ARG A 562 -14.01 -11.51 9.21
N LEU A 563 -12.94 -10.79 8.93
CA LEU A 563 -12.11 -11.00 7.73
C LEU A 563 -11.31 -12.32 7.78
N LEU A 564 -11.10 -12.89 8.97
CA LEU A 564 -10.34 -14.12 9.19
C LEU A 564 -11.20 -15.41 9.26
N LEU A 565 -12.53 -15.31 9.15
CA LEU A 565 -13.44 -16.48 9.15
C LEU A 565 -13.03 -17.63 8.19
N PRO A 566 -12.46 -17.39 6.99
CA PRO A 566 -11.93 -18.46 6.14
C PRO A 566 -10.85 -19.34 6.79
N LEU A 567 -10.19 -18.84 7.83
CA LEU A 567 -9.14 -19.53 8.57
C LEU A 567 -9.63 -20.24 9.84
N GLY A 568 -10.93 -20.14 10.15
CA GLY A 568 -11.56 -20.76 11.31
C GLY A 568 -12.40 -19.79 12.14
N THR A 569 -13.30 -20.34 12.95
CA THR A 569 -14.26 -19.59 13.77
C THR A 569 -13.74 -19.27 15.17
N ASP A 570 -12.65 -19.90 15.62
CA ASP A 570 -12.15 -19.79 17.00
C ASP A 570 -11.85 -18.35 17.43
N ILE A 571 -11.19 -17.56 16.57
CA ILE A 571 -10.88 -16.15 16.90
C ILE A 571 -12.15 -15.31 16.99
N ALA A 572 -13.15 -15.59 16.14
CA ALA A 572 -14.43 -14.90 16.16
C ALA A 572 -15.23 -15.25 17.41
N ALA A 573 -15.39 -16.55 17.69
CA ALA A 573 -16.07 -17.06 18.89
C ALA A 573 -15.49 -16.47 20.17
N SER A 574 -14.17 -16.48 20.26
CA SER A 574 -13.43 -15.96 21.40
C SER A 574 -13.54 -14.43 21.52
N THR A 575 -13.41 -13.68 20.42
CA THR A 575 -13.62 -12.22 20.41
C THR A 575 -15.03 -11.86 20.85
N LEU A 576 -16.05 -12.57 20.36
CA LEU A 576 -17.45 -12.36 20.75
C LEU A 576 -17.66 -12.57 22.25
N ARG A 577 -17.08 -13.62 22.85
CA ARG A 577 -17.14 -13.88 24.30
C ARG A 577 -16.45 -12.79 25.12
N VAL A 578 -15.27 -12.33 24.71
CA VAL A 578 -14.57 -11.23 25.39
C VAL A 578 -15.39 -9.95 25.36
N LEU A 579 -15.95 -9.58 24.21
CA LEU A 579 -16.74 -8.35 24.09
C LEU A 579 -18.09 -8.45 24.80
N ALA A 580 -18.73 -9.63 24.80
CA ALA A 580 -19.95 -9.86 25.58
C ALA A 580 -19.70 -9.74 27.09
N HIS A 581 -18.51 -10.10 27.58
CA HIS A 581 -18.15 -9.95 28.99
C HIS A 581 -18.11 -8.47 29.43
N PHE A 582 -17.74 -7.57 28.53
CA PHE A 582 -17.73 -6.12 28.75
C PHE A 582 -18.94 -5.42 28.10
N GLN A 583 -20.02 -6.13 27.81
CA GLN A 583 -21.22 -5.49 27.27
C GLN A 583 -21.83 -4.57 28.33
N GLY A 584 -22.20 -3.36 27.93
CA GLY A 584 -22.77 -2.36 28.81
C GLY A 584 -24.06 -2.85 29.47
N THR A 585 -24.23 -2.52 30.74
CA THR A 585 -25.40 -2.90 31.55
C THR A 585 -26.06 -1.71 32.22
N GLU A 586 -25.36 -0.58 32.27
CA GLU A 586 -25.83 0.66 32.88
C GLU A 586 -25.86 1.79 31.84
N THR A 587 -26.47 2.93 32.20
CA THR A 587 -26.36 4.16 31.41
C THR A 587 -25.44 5.12 32.15
N VAL A 588 -24.22 5.30 31.64
CA VAL A 588 -23.17 6.11 32.27
C VAL A 588 -22.55 7.04 31.23
N SER A 589 -22.78 8.35 31.39
CA SER A 589 -22.33 9.35 30.42
C SER A 589 -20.80 9.40 30.30
N GLU A 590 -20.08 9.31 31.42
CA GLU A 590 -18.62 9.42 31.48
C GLU A 590 -17.89 8.34 30.67
N THR A 591 -18.45 7.13 30.62
CA THR A 591 -17.92 6.01 29.83
C THR A 591 -18.62 5.83 28.49
N ALA A 592 -19.64 6.64 28.19
CA ALA A 592 -20.58 6.46 27.09
C ALA A 592 -21.30 5.10 27.09
N GLU A 593 -21.41 4.46 28.26
CA GLU A 593 -22.03 3.14 28.43
C GLU A 593 -23.56 3.25 28.32
N GLN A 594 -24.15 2.27 27.63
CA GLN A 594 -25.58 2.06 27.56
C GLN A 594 -25.87 0.55 27.64
N PRO A 595 -27.04 0.13 28.16
CA PRO A 595 -27.42 -1.28 28.20
C PRO A 595 -27.37 -1.93 26.81
N GLY A 596 -26.67 -3.05 26.70
CA GLY A 596 -26.50 -3.81 25.45
C GLY A 596 -25.39 -3.32 24.52
N LYS A 597 -24.79 -2.15 24.78
CA LYS A 597 -23.75 -1.57 23.94
C LYS A 597 -22.42 -2.33 24.07
N ILE A 598 -21.72 -2.54 22.96
CA ILE A 598 -20.37 -3.11 22.96
C ILE A 598 -19.34 -1.99 23.12
N MET A 599 -18.29 -2.25 23.92
CA MET A 599 -17.25 -1.25 24.23
C MET A 599 -16.40 -0.86 23.00
N HIS A 600 -15.76 0.31 23.10
CA HIS A 600 -14.81 0.88 22.14
C HIS A 600 -13.38 0.41 22.41
N GLU A 601 -12.83 0.68 23.61
CA GLU A 601 -11.47 0.26 23.99
C GLU A 601 -11.33 -0.04 25.49
N LEU A 602 -10.31 -0.84 25.82
CA LEU A 602 -9.89 -1.18 27.19
C LEU A 602 -8.41 -0.84 27.41
N ARG A 603 -8.09 -0.10 28.47
CA ARG A 603 -6.73 0.30 28.88
C ARG A 603 -6.50 0.16 30.39
N PRO A 604 -5.24 0.08 30.85
CA PRO A 604 -4.91 0.04 32.29
C PRO A 604 -5.28 1.32 33.06
N ALA A 605 -5.26 2.47 32.38
CA ALA A 605 -5.49 3.79 32.95
C ALA A 605 -6.23 4.69 31.96
N ALA A 606 -6.72 5.84 32.45
CA ALA A 606 -7.38 6.81 31.60
C ALA A 606 -6.41 7.37 30.55
N LEU A 607 -6.87 7.43 29.30
CA LEU A 607 -6.10 8.03 28.20
C LEU A 607 -6.36 9.53 28.19
N THR A 608 -5.31 10.33 28.35
CA THR A 608 -5.38 11.79 28.17
C THR A 608 -4.50 12.16 27.00
N ILE A 609 -5.06 12.87 26.01
CA ILE A 609 -4.31 13.34 24.84
C ILE A 609 -3.91 14.81 25.07
N PRO A 610 -2.62 15.10 25.39
CA PRO A 610 -2.19 16.46 25.67
C PRO A 610 -2.43 17.39 24.48
N GLY A 611 -3.11 18.52 24.71
CA GLY A 611 -3.36 19.55 23.69
C GLY A 611 -4.65 19.38 22.89
N GLU A 612 -5.30 18.22 22.94
CA GLU A 612 -6.56 17.96 22.20
C GLU A 612 -7.82 18.04 23.07
N GLY A 613 -7.68 18.04 24.40
CA GLY A 613 -8.82 18.11 25.33
C GLY A 613 -9.63 16.80 25.44
N VAL A 614 -9.14 15.71 24.83
CA VAL A 614 -9.75 14.38 24.89
C VAL A 614 -9.25 13.61 26.12
N VAL A 615 -10.18 13.09 26.92
CA VAL A 615 -9.93 12.24 28.08
C VAL A 615 -10.88 11.04 28.04
N LEU A 616 -10.33 9.85 27.82
CA LEU A 616 -11.09 8.61 27.74
C LEU A 616 -10.88 7.76 29.00
N PRO A 617 -11.95 7.23 29.62
CA PRO A 617 -11.83 6.34 30.77
C PRO A 617 -11.18 5.00 30.37
N PRO A 618 -10.65 4.22 31.35
CA PRO A 618 -9.99 2.94 31.09
C PRO A 618 -10.85 1.92 30.33
N LEU A 619 -12.17 1.95 30.53
CA LEU A 619 -13.15 1.20 29.75
C LEU A 619 -14.12 2.22 29.14
N TYR A 620 -14.08 2.35 27.82
CA TYR A 620 -14.82 3.37 27.09
C TYR A 620 -15.74 2.74 26.04
N TYR A 621 -16.94 3.30 25.85
CA TYR A 621 -17.99 2.80 24.95
C TYR A 621 -18.37 3.81 23.85
N GLY A 622 -17.51 4.79 23.54
CA GLY A 622 -17.72 5.77 22.47
C GLY A 622 -17.57 5.19 21.07
N THR A 623 -18.38 4.18 20.73
CA THR A 623 -18.49 3.54 19.42
C THR A 623 -19.97 3.36 19.08
N VAL A 624 -20.39 3.78 17.89
CA VAL A 624 -21.78 3.60 17.43
C VAL A 624 -21.95 2.32 16.58
N ASP A 625 -20.85 1.83 16.01
CA ASP A 625 -20.83 0.72 15.04
C ASP A 625 -20.56 -0.65 15.67
N ALA A 626 -19.79 -0.74 16.76
CA ALA A 626 -19.34 -2.01 17.33
C ALA A 626 -20.50 -2.96 17.71
N THR A 627 -21.62 -2.43 18.23
CA THR A 627 -22.75 -3.26 18.67
C THR A 627 -23.41 -4.00 17.49
N ALA A 628 -23.66 -3.31 16.38
CA ALA A 628 -24.21 -3.94 15.18
C ALA A 628 -23.20 -4.91 14.55
N LEU A 629 -21.92 -4.52 14.49
CA LEU A 629 -20.84 -5.38 13.99
C LEU A 629 -20.66 -6.66 14.82
N TRP A 630 -20.91 -6.61 16.13
CA TRP A 630 -20.86 -7.78 17.00
C TRP A 630 -21.91 -8.82 16.62
N ILE A 631 -23.15 -8.36 16.35
CA ILE A 631 -24.23 -9.24 15.88
C ILE A 631 -23.89 -9.80 14.49
N GLY A 632 -23.38 -8.96 13.58
CA GLY A 632 -22.95 -9.38 12.25
C GLY A 632 -21.85 -10.44 12.29
N LEU A 633 -20.85 -10.29 13.18
CA LEU A 633 -19.80 -11.31 13.35
C LEU A 633 -20.36 -12.62 13.91
N LEU A 634 -21.28 -12.58 14.87
CA LEU A 634 -21.92 -13.79 15.40
C LEU A 634 -22.67 -14.54 14.30
N HIS A 635 -23.45 -13.82 13.48
CA HIS A 635 -24.17 -14.39 12.35
C HIS A 635 -23.22 -14.97 11.30
N ASP A 636 -22.20 -14.21 10.87
CA ASP A 636 -21.21 -14.70 9.90
C ASP A 636 -20.44 -15.92 10.44
N ALA A 637 -20.03 -15.92 11.71
CA ALA A 637 -19.35 -17.06 12.33
C ALA A 637 -20.23 -18.31 12.35
N TRP A 638 -21.53 -18.17 12.64
CA TRP A 638 -22.50 -19.26 12.54
C TRP A 638 -22.65 -19.77 11.11
N LYS A 639 -22.68 -18.88 10.10
CA LYS A 639 -22.69 -19.24 8.67
C LYS A 639 -21.41 -19.93 8.22
N TRP A 640 -20.27 -19.65 8.85
CA TRP A 640 -19.01 -20.38 8.65
C TRP A 640 -18.93 -21.71 9.43
N GLY A 641 -19.89 -21.95 10.31
CA GLY A 641 -20.05 -23.21 11.04
C GLY A 641 -19.46 -23.22 12.44
N MET A 642 -19.48 -22.08 13.12
CA MET A 642 -19.33 -22.01 14.59
C MET A 642 -20.36 -22.92 15.26
N ALA A 643 -19.96 -23.62 16.31
CA ALA A 643 -20.79 -24.65 16.93
C ALA A 643 -22.04 -24.04 17.59
N ASP A 644 -23.19 -24.69 17.42
CA ASP A 644 -24.48 -24.20 17.92
C ASP A 644 -24.50 -23.98 19.44
N ASP A 645 -23.77 -24.78 20.22
CA ASP A 645 -23.65 -24.61 21.67
C ASP A 645 -22.90 -23.33 22.03
N GLU A 646 -21.81 -23.00 21.33
CA GLU A 646 -21.12 -21.72 21.51
C GLU A 646 -21.99 -20.53 21.07
N VAL A 647 -22.77 -20.68 19.99
CA VAL A 647 -23.74 -19.64 19.58
C VAL A 647 -24.81 -19.43 20.65
N ARG A 648 -25.36 -20.51 21.23
CA ARG A 648 -26.37 -20.44 22.30
C ARG A 648 -25.88 -19.67 23.52
N GLU A 649 -24.61 -19.80 23.88
CA GLU A 649 -24.02 -19.05 25.00
C GLU A 649 -24.03 -17.53 24.78
N LEU A 650 -24.00 -17.10 23.52
CA LEU A 650 -23.93 -15.69 23.12
C LEU A 650 -25.31 -15.06 22.83
N LEU A 651 -26.38 -15.86 22.71
CA LEU A 651 -27.73 -15.36 22.41
C LEU A 651 -28.25 -14.30 23.41
N PRO A 652 -28.03 -14.41 24.74
CA PRO A 652 -28.46 -13.36 25.66
C PRO A 652 -27.80 -12.00 25.39
N ALA A 653 -26.49 -12.00 25.09
CA ALA A 653 -25.75 -10.79 24.73
C ALA A 653 -26.22 -10.23 23.38
N MET A 654 -26.51 -11.11 22.41
CA MET A 654 -27.10 -10.73 21.12
C MET A 654 -28.46 -10.04 21.29
N GLN A 655 -29.35 -10.59 22.12
CA GLN A 655 -30.66 -9.98 22.38
C GLN A 655 -30.52 -8.60 23.04
N ALA A 656 -29.55 -8.41 23.94
CA ALA A 656 -29.26 -7.11 24.53
C ALA A 656 -28.67 -6.12 23.51
N ALA A 657 -27.79 -6.58 22.61
CA ALA A 657 -27.24 -5.77 21.53
C ALA A 657 -28.32 -5.34 20.52
N LEU A 658 -29.22 -6.26 20.16
CA LEU A 658 -30.40 -5.97 19.36
C LEU A 658 -31.26 -4.90 20.06
N ALA A 659 -31.61 -5.11 21.34
CA ALA A 659 -32.36 -4.14 22.12
C ALA A 659 -31.69 -2.76 22.16
N TRP A 660 -30.36 -2.68 22.28
CA TRP A 660 -29.62 -1.41 22.22
C TRP A 660 -29.89 -0.66 20.90
N MET A 661 -29.85 -1.33 19.75
CA MET A 661 -30.09 -0.68 18.45
C MET A 661 -31.48 -0.03 18.38
N ARG A 662 -32.50 -0.65 19.00
CA ARG A 662 -33.88 -0.13 19.02
C ARG A 662 -34.10 0.94 20.10
N ASP A 663 -33.54 0.72 21.29
CA ASP A 663 -33.92 1.47 22.50
C ASP A 663 -32.95 2.61 22.84
N HIS A 664 -31.71 2.56 22.34
CA HIS A 664 -30.63 3.47 22.73
C HIS A 664 -29.81 4.03 21.57
N GLY A 665 -29.79 3.34 20.42
CA GLY A 665 -29.03 3.74 19.25
C GLY A 665 -29.59 4.97 18.52
N ASP A 666 -30.89 5.22 18.66
CA ASP A 666 -31.61 6.36 18.08
C ASP A 666 -31.87 7.41 19.17
N SER A 667 -31.07 8.49 19.18
CA SER A 667 -31.05 9.43 20.30
C SER A 667 -32.16 10.48 20.24
N ASP A 668 -32.71 10.75 19.05
CA ASP A 668 -33.76 11.73 18.82
C ASP A 668 -35.08 11.17 18.25
N GLY A 669 -35.14 9.86 18.01
CA GLY A 669 -36.36 9.13 17.68
C GLY A 669 -36.74 9.19 16.20
N ASP A 670 -35.82 9.55 15.31
CA ASP A 670 -36.06 9.65 13.87
C ASP A 670 -35.89 8.31 13.12
N GLY A 671 -35.46 7.28 13.84
CA GLY A 671 -35.30 5.92 13.36
C GLY A 671 -33.93 5.63 12.73
N PHE A 672 -32.92 6.47 12.93
CA PHE A 672 -31.53 6.22 12.57
C PHE A 672 -30.63 6.08 13.79
N LEU A 673 -29.61 5.22 13.68
CA LEU A 673 -28.59 5.13 14.71
C LEU A 673 -27.65 6.33 14.62
N GLU A 674 -27.42 7.03 15.73
CA GLU A 674 -26.61 8.24 15.80
C GLU A 674 -25.75 8.29 17.07
N TYR A 675 -24.76 9.18 17.06
CA TYR A 675 -23.89 9.42 18.21
C TYR A 675 -23.76 10.89 18.55
N VAL A 676 -23.48 11.13 19.82
CA VAL A 676 -23.09 12.43 20.38
C VAL A 676 -22.20 12.20 21.59
N ASP A 677 -21.12 12.97 21.71
CA ASP A 677 -20.40 13.09 22.96
C ASP A 677 -21.13 14.06 23.89
N THR A 678 -21.78 13.54 24.93
CA THR A 678 -22.51 14.35 25.91
C THR A 678 -21.59 14.98 26.96
N THR A 679 -20.32 14.56 27.01
CA THR A 679 -19.36 14.96 28.03
C THR A 679 -18.50 16.16 27.61
N GLY A 680 -18.33 16.36 26.30
CA GLY A 680 -17.50 17.40 25.70
C GLY A 680 -15.99 17.13 25.76
N HIS A 681 -15.58 15.95 26.24
CA HIS A 681 -14.18 15.52 26.34
C HIS A 681 -13.96 14.07 25.87
N GLY A 682 -15.00 13.41 25.36
CA GLY A 682 -14.92 12.11 24.70
C GLY A 682 -14.59 12.26 23.21
N LEU A 683 -14.80 11.17 22.46
CA LEU A 683 -14.63 11.21 21.00
C LEU A 683 -15.79 11.97 20.34
N ALA A 684 -15.45 13.01 19.57
CA ALA A 684 -16.41 13.78 18.80
C ALA A 684 -17.07 12.96 17.68
N ASN A 685 -16.32 12.03 17.07
CA ASN A 685 -16.82 11.07 16.09
C ASN A 685 -16.67 9.64 16.64
N GLN A 686 -17.74 8.84 16.57
CA GLN A 686 -17.80 7.49 17.18
C GLN A 686 -17.99 6.36 16.16
N GLY A 687 -17.94 6.67 14.86
CA GLY A 687 -17.82 5.67 13.79
C GLY A 687 -16.37 5.22 13.61
N TRP A 688 -16.10 4.44 12.56
CA TRP A 688 -14.73 3.98 12.27
C TRP A 688 -13.77 5.11 11.91
N LYS A 689 -14.29 6.20 11.33
CA LYS A 689 -13.58 7.47 11.17
C LYS A 689 -13.80 8.34 12.41
N ASP A 690 -12.97 8.14 13.42
CA ASP A 690 -13.14 8.73 14.76
C ASP A 690 -12.29 10.00 15.01
N SER A 691 -11.52 10.48 14.03
CA SER A 691 -10.82 11.77 14.16
C SER A 691 -11.81 12.93 14.15
N GLY A 692 -11.51 14.01 14.87
CA GLY A 692 -12.42 15.15 15.04
C GLY A 692 -12.83 15.85 13.73
N ASP A 693 -12.05 15.70 12.66
CA ASP A 693 -12.28 16.27 11.33
C ASP A 693 -12.88 15.29 10.30
N SER A 694 -13.30 14.10 10.73
CA SER A 694 -13.71 13.02 9.83
C SER A 694 -14.99 13.30 9.03
N ILE A 695 -15.97 13.96 9.64
CA ILE A 695 -17.30 14.17 9.05
C ILE A 695 -17.44 15.65 8.68
N GLN A 696 -17.23 15.92 7.39
CA GLN A 696 -17.22 17.26 6.83
C GLN A 696 -18.13 17.36 5.61
N TRP A 697 -18.63 18.57 5.34
CA TRP A 697 -19.30 18.97 4.10
C TRP A 697 -18.30 19.03 2.94
N LYS A 698 -18.81 19.05 1.71
CA LYS A 698 -17.96 19.08 0.50
C LYS A 698 -17.02 20.29 0.47
N ASP A 699 -17.37 21.39 1.13
CA ASP A 699 -16.52 22.58 1.26
C ASP A 699 -15.43 22.49 2.35
N GLY A 700 -15.40 21.40 3.11
CA GLY A 700 -14.44 21.15 4.21
C GLY A 700 -14.90 21.66 5.58
N THR A 701 -16.08 22.25 5.71
CA THR A 701 -16.64 22.60 7.03
C THR A 701 -17.12 21.36 7.77
N LEU A 702 -17.12 21.36 9.11
CA LEU A 702 -17.53 20.20 9.91
C LEU A 702 -19.06 20.09 10.04
N ALA A 703 -19.57 18.86 10.11
CA ALA A 703 -20.98 18.61 10.43
C ALA A 703 -21.22 18.75 11.95
N ASP A 704 -22.39 19.29 12.32
CA ASP A 704 -22.79 19.40 13.71
C ASP A 704 -23.44 18.10 14.19
N GLY A 705 -23.08 17.62 15.38
CA GLY A 705 -23.69 16.44 16.01
C GLY A 705 -25.05 16.73 16.69
N PRO A 706 -25.91 15.71 16.88
CA PRO A 706 -25.65 14.27 16.67
C PRO A 706 -25.53 13.90 15.18
N ILE A 707 -24.74 12.87 14.90
CA ILE A 707 -24.42 12.44 13.53
C ILE A 707 -24.96 11.01 13.32
N ALA A 708 -25.74 10.82 12.25
CA ALA A 708 -26.16 9.50 11.78
C ALA A 708 -25.36 9.09 10.54
N LEU A 709 -24.42 8.14 10.70
CA LEU A 709 -23.52 7.69 9.64
C LEU A 709 -24.17 6.66 8.71
N CYS A 710 -23.87 6.72 7.41
CA CYS A 710 -24.47 5.82 6.43
C CYS A 710 -24.08 4.35 6.64
N GLU A 711 -22.80 4.05 6.88
CA GLU A 711 -22.32 2.68 7.07
C GLU A 711 -22.92 2.02 8.31
N VAL A 712 -23.17 2.81 9.37
CA VAL A 712 -23.78 2.34 10.61
C VAL A 712 -25.20 1.86 10.35
N GLN A 713 -25.95 2.54 9.48
CA GLN A 713 -27.29 2.09 9.10
C GLN A 713 -27.22 0.78 8.30
N GLY A 714 -26.21 0.64 7.43
CA GLY A 714 -25.92 -0.61 6.72
C GLY A 714 -25.65 -1.78 7.67
N TYR A 715 -24.79 -1.56 8.68
CA TYR A 715 -24.50 -2.57 9.70
C TYR A 715 -25.73 -2.90 10.55
N ALA A 716 -26.52 -1.89 10.93
CA ALA A 716 -27.72 -2.10 11.73
C ALA A 716 -28.78 -2.91 10.97
N TYR A 717 -28.94 -2.65 9.67
CA TYR A 717 -29.77 -3.46 8.79
C TYR A 717 -29.27 -4.91 8.71
N GLU A 718 -27.98 -5.11 8.45
CA GLU A 718 -27.36 -6.45 8.40
C GLU A 718 -27.54 -7.20 9.73
N ALA A 719 -27.29 -6.52 10.85
CA ALA A 719 -27.43 -7.07 12.20
C ALA A 719 -28.88 -7.45 12.54
N ALA A 720 -29.87 -6.63 12.15
CA ALA A 720 -31.28 -6.93 12.38
C ALA A 720 -31.74 -8.16 11.58
N VAL A 721 -31.33 -8.27 10.32
CA VAL A 721 -31.68 -9.43 9.46
C VAL A 721 -30.98 -10.70 9.95
N GLY A 722 -29.66 -10.63 10.22
CA GLY A 722 -28.90 -11.78 10.72
C GLY A 722 -29.31 -12.20 12.12
N GLY A 723 -29.59 -11.24 13.00
CA GLY A 723 -30.13 -11.46 14.34
C GLY A 723 -31.51 -12.13 14.29
N ALA A 724 -32.40 -11.71 13.39
CA ALA A 724 -33.69 -12.37 13.17
C ALA A 724 -33.54 -13.84 12.74
N GLU A 725 -32.59 -14.13 11.84
CA GLU A 725 -32.31 -15.50 11.42
C GLU A 725 -31.79 -16.37 12.57
N LEU A 726 -30.92 -15.81 13.42
CA LEU A 726 -30.44 -16.50 14.63
C LEU A 726 -31.59 -16.74 15.63
N LEU A 727 -32.48 -15.76 15.85
CA LEU A 727 -33.65 -15.94 16.71
C LEU A 727 -34.51 -17.13 16.22
N ASP A 728 -34.83 -17.16 14.93
CA ASP A 728 -35.62 -18.23 14.32
C ASP A 728 -34.92 -19.59 14.42
N ALA A 729 -33.62 -19.65 14.09
CA ALA A 729 -32.84 -20.89 14.08
C ALA A 729 -32.72 -21.53 15.48
N PHE A 730 -32.71 -20.72 16.53
CA PHE A 730 -32.61 -21.17 17.91
C PHE A 730 -33.95 -21.16 18.66
N GLY A 731 -35.06 -20.90 17.97
CA GLY A 731 -36.42 -20.99 18.53
C GLY A 731 -36.74 -19.88 19.54
N LEU A 732 -36.15 -18.70 19.39
CA LEU A 732 -36.42 -17.51 20.17
C LEU A 732 -37.44 -16.60 19.44
N GLU A 733 -38.22 -15.85 20.21
CA GLU A 733 -39.23 -14.91 19.66
C GLU A 733 -38.59 -13.61 19.16
N GLY A 734 -39.28 -12.88 18.28
CA GLY A 734 -38.89 -11.55 17.80
C GLY A 734 -38.29 -11.48 16.39
N GLY A 735 -38.11 -12.61 15.69
CA GLY A 735 -37.52 -12.64 14.34
C GLY A 735 -38.30 -11.79 13.31
N ASP A 736 -39.63 -11.89 13.29
CA ASP A 736 -40.46 -11.09 12.38
C ASP A 736 -40.41 -9.58 12.70
N GLU A 737 -40.40 -9.21 14.00
CA GLU A 737 -40.29 -7.82 14.43
C GLU A 737 -38.98 -7.17 13.98
N TRP A 738 -37.87 -7.91 14.04
CA TRP A 738 -36.56 -7.44 13.57
C TRP A 738 -36.47 -7.33 12.06
N ARG A 739 -37.13 -8.23 11.31
CA ARG A 739 -37.26 -8.10 9.86
C ARG A 739 -38.07 -6.89 9.45
N ASP A 740 -39.18 -6.62 10.15
CA ASP A 740 -39.99 -5.42 9.93
C ASP A 740 -39.20 -4.14 10.26
N TRP A 741 -38.49 -4.11 11.40
CA TRP A 741 -37.62 -3.01 11.78
C TRP A 741 -36.54 -2.74 10.70
N ALA A 742 -35.90 -3.80 10.18
CA ALA A 742 -34.91 -3.69 9.12
C ALA A 742 -35.52 -3.15 7.81
N ALA A 743 -36.71 -3.61 7.44
CA ALA A 743 -37.42 -3.14 6.25
C ALA A 743 -37.80 -1.65 6.35
N GLU A 744 -38.21 -1.19 7.53
CA GLU A 744 -38.46 0.22 7.82
C GLU A 744 -37.17 1.05 7.74
N LEU A 745 -36.07 0.59 8.35
CA LEU A 745 -34.77 1.26 8.26
C LEU A 745 -34.32 1.41 6.80
N LYS A 746 -34.42 0.34 6.01
CA LYS A 746 -34.09 0.36 4.58
C LYS A 746 -34.93 1.40 3.81
N THR A 747 -36.24 1.46 4.10
CA THR A 747 -37.15 2.42 3.48
C THR A 747 -36.80 3.87 3.87
N ARG A 748 -36.49 4.11 5.15
CA ARG A 748 -36.07 5.44 5.64
C ARG A 748 -34.72 5.85 5.03
N PHE A 749 -33.76 4.94 4.97
CA PHE A 749 -32.43 5.18 4.40
C PHE A 749 -32.52 5.59 2.93
N ASP A 750 -33.29 4.84 2.14
CA ASP A 750 -33.56 5.13 0.72
C ASP A 750 -34.11 6.55 0.51
N ALA A 751 -35.02 7.00 1.38
CA ALA A 751 -35.59 8.34 1.29
C ALA A 751 -34.65 9.45 1.77
N ALA A 752 -33.87 9.20 2.82
CA ALA A 752 -33.19 10.25 3.59
C ALA A 752 -31.71 10.44 3.21
N PHE A 753 -31.00 9.44 2.71
CA PHE A 753 -29.55 9.52 2.50
C PHE A 753 -29.12 9.88 1.08
N TRP A 754 -29.94 9.64 0.05
CA TRP A 754 -29.48 9.77 -1.34
C TRP A 754 -29.37 11.21 -1.84
N ILE A 755 -28.25 11.53 -2.48
CA ILE A 755 -27.94 12.81 -3.12
C ILE A 755 -27.88 12.60 -4.64
N ASP A 756 -28.58 13.45 -5.39
CA ASP A 756 -28.49 13.48 -6.84
C ASP A 756 -27.18 14.17 -7.28
N ASP A 757 -26.43 13.51 -8.16
CA ASP A 757 -25.14 14.00 -8.65
C ASP A 757 -24.98 13.72 -10.14
N PRO A 758 -24.32 14.61 -10.92
CA PRO A 758 -24.14 14.43 -12.35
C PRO A 758 -23.41 13.13 -12.74
N ALA A 759 -22.53 12.59 -11.88
CA ALA A 759 -21.84 11.32 -12.12
C ALA A 759 -22.63 10.10 -11.58
N GLY A 760 -23.85 10.31 -11.09
CA GLY A 760 -24.77 9.28 -10.59
C GLY A 760 -25.06 9.45 -9.10
N ALA A 761 -26.30 9.23 -8.68
CA ALA A 761 -26.68 9.41 -7.28
C ALA A 761 -25.83 8.58 -6.31
N TYR A 762 -25.57 9.11 -5.12
CA TYR A 762 -24.80 8.44 -4.06
C TYR A 762 -25.38 8.72 -2.67
N PRO A 763 -25.16 7.85 -1.67
CA PRO A 763 -25.56 8.12 -0.29
C PRO A 763 -24.68 9.20 0.34
N ALA A 764 -25.29 10.15 1.05
CA ALA A 764 -24.62 11.06 1.97
C ALA A 764 -23.78 10.26 2.98
N VAL A 765 -22.59 10.77 3.34
CA VAL A 765 -21.76 10.10 4.37
C VAL A 765 -22.48 10.05 5.71
N ALA A 766 -23.27 11.08 6.00
CA ALA A 766 -24.05 11.19 7.23
C ALA A 766 -25.27 12.11 7.07
N LEU A 767 -26.16 12.06 8.06
CA LEU A 767 -27.08 13.16 8.39
C LEU A 767 -26.55 13.90 9.62
N ASP A 768 -26.58 15.24 9.58
CA ASP A 768 -26.18 16.10 10.69
C ASP A 768 -27.30 16.30 11.74
N ALA A 769 -27.04 17.13 12.75
CA ALA A 769 -28.00 17.48 13.80
C ALA A 769 -29.34 18.03 13.30
N ALA A 770 -29.36 18.66 12.12
CA ALA A 770 -30.55 19.21 11.46
C ALA A 770 -31.12 18.25 10.40
N LYS A 771 -30.63 17.01 10.38
CA LYS A 771 -30.93 15.94 9.42
C LYS A 771 -30.69 16.34 7.97
N ARG A 772 -29.69 17.19 7.76
CA ARG A 772 -29.19 17.59 6.44
C ARG A 772 -28.17 16.56 5.98
N LYS A 773 -28.23 16.23 4.68
CA LYS A 773 -27.34 15.28 4.00
C LYS A 773 -25.93 15.86 3.89
N VAL A 774 -24.98 15.33 4.65
CA VAL A 774 -23.56 15.68 4.54
C VAL A 774 -23.03 15.14 3.22
N ASP A 775 -22.67 16.04 2.31
CA ASP A 775 -22.56 15.77 0.87
C ASP A 775 -21.19 15.31 0.37
N THR A 776 -20.19 15.25 1.25
CA THR A 776 -18.86 14.74 0.92
C THR A 776 -18.92 13.28 0.51
N VAL A 777 -18.31 12.96 -0.63
CA VAL A 777 -18.11 11.58 -1.08
C VAL A 777 -16.93 10.97 -0.34
N THR A 778 -17.18 9.88 0.37
CA THR A 778 -16.17 9.15 1.16
C THR A 778 -16.21 7.66 0.84
N SER A 779 -15.22 6.92 1.33
CA SER A 779 -15.20 5.46 1.25
C SER A 779 -16.32 4.75 2.04
N ASN A 780 -16.99 5.44 2.98
CA ASN A 780 -18.03 4.87 3.85
C ASN A 780 -19.16 4.19 3.05
N ILE A 781 -19.48 4.71 1.85
CA ILE A 781 -20.49 4.12 0.98
C ILE A 781 -20.17 2.68 0.59
N GLY A 782 -18.88 2.29 0.57
CA GLY A 782 -18.45 0.93 0.28
C GLY A 782 -18.80 -0.08 1.36
N HIS A 783 -19.03 0.37 2.59
CA HIS A 783 -19.48 -0.48 3.69
C HIS A 783 -20.98 -0.80 3.63
N LEU A 784 -21.74 -0.14 2.75
CA LEU A 784 -23.15 -0.47 2.49
C LEU A 784 -23.30 -1.72 1.60
N LEU A 785 -22.28 -2.02 0.79
CA LEU A 785 -22.29 -3.14 -0.14
C LEU A 785 -22.29 -4.48 0.61
N GLY A 786 -23.06 -5.45 0.11
CA GLY A 786 -23.18 -6.77 0.74
C GLY A 786 -24.01 -6.82 2.03
N THR A 787 -24.47 -5.69 2.59
CA THR A 787 -25.36 -5.65 3.78
C THR A 787 -26.81 -5.98 3.45
N GLY A 788 -27.21 -5.80 2.19
CA GLY A 788 -28.59 -5.93 1.74
C GLY A 788 -29.44 -4.67 1.88
N ILE A 789 -28.92 -3.58 2.45
CA ILE A 789 -29.68 -2.30 2.58
C ILE A 789 -29.94 -1.64 1.23
N LEU A 790 -29.09 -1.88 0.23
CA LEU A 790 -29.17 -1.29 -1.10
C LEU A 790 -30.08 -2.09 -2.05
N THR A 791 -30.57 -1.46 -3.11
CA THR A 791 -31.04 -2.17 -4.31
C THR A 791 -29.86 -2.55 -5.23
N PRO A 792 -30.03 -3.49 -6.18
CA PRO A 792 -28.98 -3.80 -7.16
C PRO A 792 -28.51 -2.59 -7.96
N GLU A 793 -29.42 -1.68 -8.34
CA GLU A 793 -29.10 -0.46 -9.08
C GLU A 793 -28.27 0.52 -8.24
N GLN A 794 -28.61 0.66 -6.96
CA GLN A 794 -27.87 1.46 -5.99
C GLN A 794 -26.47 0.90 -5.72
N SER A 795 -26.37 -0.41 -5.54
CA SER A 795 -25.10 -1.11 -5.40
C SER A 795 -24.19 -0.87 -6.62
N ALA A 796 -24.74 -0.93 -7.84
CA ALA A 796 -23.99 -0.63 -9.06
C ALA A 796 -23.54 0.85 -9.16
N LEU A 797 -24.30 1.81 -8.63
CA LEU A 797 -23.88 3.22 -8.57
C LEU A 797 -22.68 3.40 -7.64
N ILE A 798 -22.74 2.79 -6.45
CA ILE A 798 -21.66 2.82 -5.46
C ILE A 798 -20.40 2.13 -6.02
N ALA A 799 -20.54 0.96 -6.63
CA ALA A 799 -19.41 0.23 -7.23
C ALA A 799 -18.63 1.09 -8.24
N ARG A 800 -19.33 1.76 -9.16
CA ARG A 800 -18.71 2.69 -10.11
C ARG A 800 -18.03 3.87 -9.44
N ARG A 801 -18.62 4.41 -8.36
CA ARG A 801 -18.04 5.55 -7.62
C ARG A 801 -16.77 5.15 -6.89
N LEU A 802 -16.73 4.00 -6.23
CA LEU A 802 -15.54 3.48 -5.53
C LEU A 802 -14.39 3.22 -6.50
N ALA A 803 -14.68 2.72 -7.71
CA ALA A 803 -13.68 2.48 -8.74
C ALA A 803 -13.20 3.77 -9.46
N SER A 804 -13.81 4.92 -9.19
CA SER A 804 -13.42 6.19 -9.81
C SER A 804 -12.03 6.64 -9.33
N PRO A 805 -11.28 7.40 -10.14
CA PRO A 805 -9.96 7.89 -9.75
C PRO A 805 -9.98 8.90 -8.59
N GLU A 806 -11.17 9.41 -8.23
CA GLU A 806 -11.35 10.28 -7.05
C GLU A 806 -11.20 9.51 -5.74
N LEU A 807 -11.62 8.24 -5.70
CA LEU A 807 -11.53 7.37 -4.52
C LEU A 807 -10.45 6.30 -4.68
N SER A 808 -10.39 5.61 -5.81
CA SER A 808 -9.34 4.63 -6.08
C SER A 808 -8.03 5.32 -6.39
N SER A 809 -7.04 5.16 -5.50
CA SER A 809 -5.70 5.72 -5.67
C SER A 809 -4.78 4.87 -6.55
N GLY A 810 -5.17 3.63 -6.87
CA GLY A 810 -4.26 2.60 -7.39
C GLY A 810 -3.42 1.92 -6.29
N TYR A 811 -3.50 2.39 -5.04
CA TYR A 811 -2.96 1.74 -3.84
C TYR A 811 -4.07 1.37 -2.82
N GLY A 812 -5.34 1.45 -3.22
CA GLY A 812 -6.53 1.25 -2.37
C GLY A 812 -7.49 2.46 -2.40
N LEU A 813 -8.54 2.41 -1.58
CA LEU A 813 -9.55 3.47 -1.49
C LEU A 813 -9.09 4.60 -0.56
N ARG A 814 -9.09 5.83 -1.09
CA ARG A 814 -9.00 7.03 -0.28
C ARG A 814 -10.23 7.13 0.61
N THR A 815 -10.04 7.55 1.84
CA THR A 815 -11.16 7.78 2.75
C THR A 815 -12.08 8.90 2.29
N MET A 816 -11.61 9.76 1.37
CA MET A 816 -12.35 10.93 0.90
C MET A 816 -12.04 11.21 -0.57
N SER A 817 -13.05 11.62 -1.34
CA SER A 817 -12.88 12.01 -2.74
C SER A 817 -11.95 13.21 -2.87
N THR A 818 -11.06 13.16 -3.86
CA THR A 818 -10.16 14.26 -4.23
C THR A 818 -10.87 15.55 -4.65
N ASP A 819 -12.18 15.50 -4.93
CA ASP A 819 -13.01 16.69 -5.24
C ASP A 819 -13.53 17.42 -3.98
N SER A 820 -13.17 16.95 -2.79
CA SER A 820 -13.64 17.52 -1.52
C SER A 820 -12.69 18.59 -0.99
N GLY A 821 -13.22 19.67 -0.44
CA GLY A 821 -12.43 20.80 0.09
C GLY A 821 -11.49 20.44 1.23
N GLY A 822 -11.84 19.45 2.06
CA GLY A 822 -10.95 18.94 3.10
C GLY A 822 -10.11 17.72 2.69
N TYR A 823 -10.07 17.36 1.41
CA TYR A 823 -9.18 16.29 0.95
C TYR A 823 -7.71 16.69 1.15
N TRP A 824 -6.97 15.84 1.85
CA TRP A 824 -5.52 15.89 1.90
C TRP A 824 -4.96 14.46 1.96
N PRO A 825 -4.00 14.08 1.10
CA PRO A 825 -3.55 12.69 1.00
C PRO A 825 -2.92 12.16 2.30
N LEU A 826 -2.38 13.03 3.16
CA LEU A 826 -1.87 12.67 4.49
C LEU A 826 -2.82 13.07 5.63
N SER A 827 -4.10 13.32 5.36
CA SER A 827 -5.10 13.47 6.42
C SER A 827 -5.58 12.08 6.88
N TYR A 828 -5.62 11.88 8.20
CA TYR A 828 -5.86 10.58 8.83
C TYR A 828 -7.16 9.92 8.34
N HIS A 829 -8.29 10.65 8.36
CA HIS A 829 -9.56 10.21 7.75
C HIS A 829 -10.03 11.11 6.60
N GLY A 830 -9.29 12.18 6.26
CA GLY A 830 -9.63 13.12 5.20
C GLY A 830 -8.90 12.90 3.86
N GLY A 831 -8.34 11.73 3.59
CA GLY A 831 -7.78 11.44 2.26
C GLY A 831 -6.77 10.31 2.19
N SER A 832 -6.24 9.82 3.32
CA SER A 832 -5.41 8.63 3.36
C SER A 832 -6.12 7.38 2.84
N VAL A 833 -5.38 6.28 2.66
CA VAL A 833 -5.89 4.97 2.28
C VAL A 833 -5.73 4.00 3.44
N TRP A 834 -6.81 3.31 3.79
CA TRP A 834 -6.82 2.28 4.83
C TRP A 834 -7.04 0.91 4.20
N ALA A 835 -6.17 -0.05 4.53
CA ALA A 835 -6.24 -1.39 3.93
C ALA A 835 -7.53 -2.13 4.34
N HIS A 836 -7.98 -1.96 5.59
CA HIS A 836 -9.21 -2.59 6.07
C HIS A 836 -10.47 -2.01 5.40
N ASP A 837 -10.58 -0.69 5.27
CA ASP A 837 -11.68 0.01 4.59
C ASP A 837 -11.82 -0.49 3.15
N THR A 838 -10.69 -0.52 2.43
CA THR A 838 -10.63 -1.09 1.08
C THR A 838 -11.04 -2.56 1.06
N ALA A 839 -10.61 -3.36 2.03
CA ALA A 839 -10.97 -4.78 2.12
C ALA A 839 -12.47 -5.01 2.38
N ILE A 840 -13.11 -4.17 3.19
CA ILE A 840 -14.56 -4.22 3.44
C ILE A 840 -15.31 -3.95 2.13
N ALA A 841 -14.93 -2.91 1.40
CA ALA A 841 -15.48 -2.61 0.09
C ALA A 841 -15.28 -3.77 -0.92
N ILE A 842 -14.08 -4.36 -0.98
CA ILE A 842 -13.78 -5.52 -1.84
C ILE A 842 -14.73 -6.69 -1.54
N MET A 843 -14.93 -7.01 -0.26
CA MET A 843 -15.83 -8.09 0.16
C MET A 843 -17.29 -7.78 -0.20
N GLY A 844 -17.75 -6.55 0.02
CA GLY A 844 -19.08 -6.08 -0.36
C GLY A 844 -19.32 -6.15 -1.87
N LEU A 845 -18.37 -5.65 -2.68
CA LEU A 845 -18.41 -5.71 -4.15
C LEU A 845 -18.49 -7.16 -4.65
N SER A 846 -17.69 -8.06 -4.08
CA SER A 846 -17.72 -9.49 -4.39
C SER A 846 -19.06 -10.15 -4.04
N ARG A 847 -19.65 -9.81 -2.89
CA ARG A 847 -20.98 -10.29 -2.45
C ARG A 847 -22.10 -9.79 -3.37
N ASP A 848 -22.02 -8.55 -3.83
CA ASP A 848 -23.02 -7.94 -4.73
C ASP A 848 -22.81 -8.27 -6.22
N GLY A 849 -21.67 -8.88 -6.57
CA GLY A 849 -21.38 -9.36 -7.93
C GLY A 849 -20.55 -8.40 -8.80
N HIS A 850 -20.05 -7.29 -8.24
CA HIS A 850 -19.19 -6.29 -8.89
C HIS A 850 -17.73 -6.73 -8.86
N THR A 851 -17.45 -7.90 -9.48
CA THR A 851 -16.15 -8.57 -9.40
C THR A 851 -15.01 -7.80 -10.07
N ALA A 852 -15.30 -7.01 -11.11
CA ALA A 852 -14.28 -6.21 -11.79
C ALA A 852 -13.77 -5.06 -10.91
N GLU A 853 -14.68 -4.37 -10.22
CA GLU A 853 -14.35 -3.31 -9.27
C GLU A 853 -13.64 -3.89 -8.03
N ALA A 854 -14.07 -5.08 -7.55
CA ALA A 854 -13.39 -5.79 -6.48
C ALA A 854 -11.95 -6.17 -6.86
N ASP A 855 -11.74 -6.69 -8.08
CA ASP A 855 -10.43 -7.06 -8.61
C ASP A 855 -9.52 -5.82 -8.74
N LEU A 856 -10.05 -4.68 -9.19
CA LEU A 856 -9.32 -3.41 -9.30
C LEU A 856 -8.80 -2.92 -7.95
N LEU A 857 -9.64 -2.93 -6.91
CA LEU A 857 -9.23 -2.50 -5.57
C LEU A 857 -8.28 -3.52 -4.92
N ALA A 858 -8.48 -4.82 -5.16
CA ALA A 858 -7.57 -5.86 -4.71
C ALA A 858 -6.18 -5.72 -5.34
N ASP A 859 -6.09 -5.41 -6.63
CA ASP A 859 -4.82 -5.10 -7.31
C ASP A 859 -4.12 -3.88 -6.70
N GLY A 860 -4.91 -2.86 -6.32
CA GLY A 860 -4.38 -1.70 -5.61
C GLY A 860 -3.77 -2.05 -4.26
N LEU A 861 -4.43 -2.89 -3.45
CA LEU A 861 -3.87 -3.36 -2.18
C LEU A 861 -2.63 -4.24 -2.38
N LEU A 862 -2.57 -5.04 -3.44
CA LEU A 862 -1.37 -5.83 -3.78
C LEU A 862 -0.18 -4.93 -4.16
N ALA A 863 -0.44 -3.84 -4.90
CA ALA A 863 0.57 -2.84 -5.19
C ALA A 863 1.04 -2.11 -3.93
N ALA A 864 0.12 -1.78 -3.02
CA ALA A 864 0.47 -1.18 -1.73
C ALA A 864 1.31 -2.13 -0.87
N ALA A 865 0.92 -3.40 -0.79
CA ALA A 865 1.63 -4.43 -0.02
C ALA A 865 3.08 -4.57 -0.46
N ASP A 866 3.34 -4.61 -1.77
CA ASP A 866 4.72 -4.66 -2.29
C ASP A 866 5.55 -3.44 -1.85
N GLY A 867 4.97 -2.24 -1.95
CA GLY A 867 5.60 -0.99 -1.50
C GLY A 867 5.98 -0.95 -0.01
N PHE A 868 5.30 -1.71 0.84
CA PHE A 868 5.57 -1.83 2.27
C PHE A 868 6.28 -3.12 2.67
N SER A 869 6.91 -3.82 1.71
CA SER A 869 7.57 -5.12 1.93
C SER A 869 6.63 -6.14 2.59
N TYR A 870 5.38 -6.12 2.16
CA TYR A 870 4.27 -7.00 2.56
C TYR A 870 3.80 -6.87 4.02
N ARG A 871 4.40 -5.96 4.81
CA ARG A 871 3.89 -5.57 6.13
C ARG A 871 3.12 -4.25 5.99
N MET A 872 1.84 -4.37 5.66
CA MET A 872 0.94 -3.23 5.48
C MET A 872 0.85 -2.41 6.76
N PRO A 873 1.00 -1.07 6.68
CA PRO A 873 0.70 -0.19 7.79
C PRO A 873 -0.81 -0.09 8.01
N GLU A 874 -1.18 0.62 9.07
CA GLU A 874 -2.56 0.99 9.37
C GLU A 874 -3.23 1.75 8.22
N LEU A 875 -2.53 2.78 7.77
CA LEU A 875 -2.91 3.65 6.68
C LEU A 875 -1.66 4.14 5.94
N HIS A 876 -1.84 4.58 4.70
CA HIS A 876 -0.84 5.24 3.89
C HIS A 876 -1.43 6.43 3.14
N SER A 877 -0.58 7.22 2.48
CA SER A 877 -1.02 8.42 1.77
C SER A 877 -2.03 8.13 0.66
N GLY A 878 -2.97 9.07 0.45
CA GLY A 878 -3.91 9.09 -0.67
C GLY A 878 -3.30 9.46 -2.03
N ASP A 879 -1.98 9.63 -2.14
CA ASP A 879 -1.34 9.92 -3.43
C ASP A 879 -1.69 8.86 -4.48
N SER A 880 -1.92 9.31 -5.72
CA SER A 880 -2.24 8.41 -6.83
C SER A 880 -1.01 7.60 -7.26
N ALA A 881 -1.22 6.34 -7.65
CA ALA A 881 -0.21 5.53 -8.35
C ALA A 881 0.24 6.14 -9.69
N GLU A 882 -0.52 7.10 -10.23
CA GLU A 882 -0.10 7.91 -11.38
C GLU A 882 0.94 8.99 -11.00
N GLN A 883 1.00 9.37 -9.71
CA GLN A 883 1.88 10.42 -9.20
C GLN A 883 3.12 9.86 -8.50
N THR A 884 3.00 8.70 -7.86
CA THR A 884 4.08 8.07 -7.10
C THR A 884 4.34 6.63 -7.55
N SER A 885 5.61 6.24 -7.62
CA SER A 885 6.01 4.88 -8.01
C SER A 885 5.85 3.84 -6.89
N ALA A 886 5.52 4.29 -5.69
CA ALA A 886 5.23 3.47 -4.51
C ALA A 886 4.27 4.24 -3.59
N PRO A 887 3.49 3.55 -2.74
CA PRO A 887 2.66 4.20 -1.73
C PRO A 887 3.53 5.02 -0.76
N ILE A 888 3.12 6.24 -0.45
CA ILE A 888 3.84 7.10 0.50
C ILE A 888 3.41 6.71 1.92
N PRO A 889 4.35 6.43 2.85
CA PRO A 889 4.02 6.08 4.22
C PRO A 889 3.26 7.20 4.93
N TYR A 890 2.23 6.85 5.71
CA TYR A 890 1.67 7.80 6.66
C TYR A 890 2.62 7.93 7.86
N PRO A 891 3.00 9.16 8.27
CA PRO A 891 3.94 9.46 9.34
C PRO A 891 3.93 8.55 10.57
N ALA A 892 2.76 8.41 11.19
CA ALA A 892 2.61 7.79 12.51
C ALA A 892 1.74 6.52 12.48
N ALA A 893 1.61 5.86 11.34
CA ALA A 893 0.74 4.68 11.18
C ALA A 893 1.22 3.52 12.05
N CYS A 894 0.27 2.81 12.70
CA CYS A 894 0.59 1.53 13.32
C CYS A 894 1.14 0.55 12.27
N ARG A 895 2.12 -0.27 12.64
CA ARG A 895 2.71 -1.28 11.77
C ARG A 895 3.33 -2.38 12.64
N PRO A 896 2.78 -3.61 12.69
CA PRO A 896 1.56 -4.05 12.01
C PRO A 896 0.27 -3.54 12.70
N GLN A 897 -0.85 -3.67 11.98
CA GLN A 897 -2.20 -3.49 12.49
C GLN A 897 -3.09 -4.67 12.07
N ALA A 898 -3.92 -5.18 12.99
CA ALA A 898 -4.65 -6.44 12.83
C ALA A 898 -5.60 -6.44 11.64
N TRP A 899 -6.46 -5.44 11.49
CA TRP A 899 -7.40 -5.40 10.38
C TRP A 899 -6.74 -5.17 9.01
N SER A 900 -5.56 -4.53 8.98
CA SER A 900 -4.79 -4.29 7.75
C SER A 900 -4.03 -5.54 7.34
N ALA A 901 -3.56 -6.34 8.31
CA ALA A 901 -3.05 -7.67 8.04
C ALA A 901 -4.17 -8.62 7.60
N ALA A 902 -5.33 -8.59 8.26
CA ALA A 902 -6.50 -9.42 7.90
C ALA A 902 -7.05 -9.11 6.50
N ALA A 903 -6.83 -7.90 5.96
CA ALA A 903 -7.18 -7.54 4.59
C ALA A 903 -6.58 -8.49 3.53
N ALA A 904 -5.42 -9.11 3.79
CA ALA A 904 -4.84 -10.12 2.89
C ALA A 904 -5.79 -11.33 2.68
N VAL A 905 -6.45 -11.76 3.75
CA VAL A 905 -7.40 -12.88 3.74
C VAL A 905 -8.71 -12.48 3.09
N ALA A 906 -9.12 -11.22 3.23
CA ALA A 906 -10.26 -10.66 2.52
C ALA A 906 -10.03 -10.64 1.00
N VAL A 907 -8.85 -10.19 0.56
CA VAL A 907 -8.46 -10.22 -0.86
C VAL A 907 -8.44 -11.65 -1.38
N LEU A 908 -7.83 -12.60 -0.66
CA LEU A 908 -7.87 -14.01 -1.03
C LEU A 908 -9.32 -14.53 -1.17
N SER A 909 -10.17 -14.21 -0.20
CA SER A 909 -11.58 -14.64 -0.18
C SER A 909 -12.38 -14.07 -1.34
N ALA A 910 -12.14 -12.80 -1.69
CA ALA A 910 -12.76 -12.15 -2.82
C ALA A 910 -12.29 -12.76 -4.16
N ARG A 911 -11.00 -13.02 -4.33
CA ARG A 911 -10.46 -13.69 -5.54
C ARG A 911 -11.01 -15.09 -5.72
N LEU A 912 -11.16 -15.85 -4.63
CA LEU A 912 -11.79 -17.18 -4.67
C LEU A 912 -13.32 -17.13 -4.77
N GLY A 913 -13.94 -15.96 -4.54
CA GLY A 913 -15.38 -15.78 -4.48
C GLY A 913 -16.06 -16.66 -3.44
N LEU A 914 -15.47 -16.76 -2.23
CA LEU A 914 -15.95 -17.64 -1.17
C LEU A 914 -17.31 -17.18 -0.62
N ARG A 915 -18.26 -18.11 -0.49
CA ARG A 915 -19.51 -17.90 0.25
C ARG A 915 -19.82 -19.13 1.11
N ALA A 916 -19.92 -18.94 2.42
CA ALA A 916 -20.16 -20.00 3.38
C ALA A 916 -21.62 -19.99 3.87
N ASP A 917 -22.24 -21.16 3.90
CA ASP A 917 -23.51 -21.42 4.59
C ASP A 917 -23.46 -22.84 5.16
N ALA A 918 -23.00 -22.96 6.41
CA ALA A 918 -22.85 -24.22 7.12
C ALA A 918 -24.20 -24.90 7.37
N GLN A 919 -25.27 -24.13 7.55
CA GLN A 919 -26.62 -24.64 7.79
C GLN A 919 -27.20 -25.27 6.52
N ALA A 920 -26.88 -24.72 5.35
CA ALA A 920 -27.15 -25.33 4.05
C ALA A 920 -26.10 -26.41 3.66
N GLY A 921 -25.00 -26.51 4.41
CA GLY A 921 -23.90 -27.44 4.14
C GLY A 921 -23.04 -27.08 2.93
N SER A 922 -23.02 -25.81 2.52
CA SER A 922 -22.36 -25.33 1.30
C SER A 922 -21.25 -24.32 1.55
N LEU A 923 -20.09 -24.54 0.92
CA LEU A 923 -19.04 -23.54 0.73
C LEU A 923 -18.88 -23.34 -0.78
N ASP A 924 -19.51 -22.29 -1.29
CA ASP A 924 -19.44 -21.90 -2.70
C ASP A 924 -18.08 -21.26 -3.00
N VAL A 925 -17.48 -21.63 -4.12
CA VAL A 925 -16.22 -21.08 -4.64
C VAL A 925 -16.49 -20.59 -6.06
N ARG A 926 -16.31 -19.29 -6.30
CA ARG A 926 -16.58 -18.63 -7.59
C ARG A 926 -15.42 -17.69 -7.94
N PRO A 927 -14.29 -18.23 -8.43
CA PRO A 927 -13.09 -17.45 -8.64
C PRO A 927 -13.32 -16.28 -9.60
N THR A 928 -12.80 -15.11 -9.27
CA THR A 928 -12.82 -13.93 -10.15
C THR A 928 -11.81 -14.09 -11.28
N PRO A 929 -11.93 -13.34 -12.39
CA PRO A 929 -10.91 -13.34 -13.44
C PRO A 929 -9.50 -13.05 -12.92
N GLY A 930 -9.37 -12.18 -11.92
CA GLY A 930 -8.09 -11.86 -11.30
C GLY A 930 -7.57 -12.88 -10.28
N ALA A 931 -8.27 -14.00 -10.05
CA ALA A 931 -7.76 -15.08 -9.19
C ALA A 931 -6.49 -15.73 -9.76
N GLY A 932 -6.36 -15.82 -11.08
CA GLY A 932 -5.28 -16.58 -11.71
C GLY A 932 -5.31 -18.04 -11.24
N SER A 933 -4.13 -18.61 -10.94
CA SER A 933 -4.04 -19.92 -10.29
C SER A 933 -3.90 -19.75 -8.78
N ILE A 934 -4.76 -20.39 -8.00
CA ILE A 934 -4.65 -20.37 -6.53
C ILE A 934 -4.80 -21.79 -6.00
N ARG A 935 -3.80 -22.22 -5.22
CA ARG A 935 -3.89 -23.40 -4.37
C ARG A 935 -3.81 -22.97 -2.91
N VAL A 936 -4.81 -23.34 -2.12
CA VAL A 936 -4.85 -23.08 -0.68
C VAL A 936 -5.02 -24.40 0.08
N SER A 937 -4.25 -24.58 1.14
CA SER A 937 -4.46 -25.65 2.11
C SER A 937 -4.69 -25.07 3.50
N GLY A 938 -5.59 -25.68 4.26
CA GLY A 938 -5.90 -25.25 5.63
C GLY A 938 -6.95 -24.14 5.75
N LEU A 939 -7.78 -23.91 4.72
CA LEU A 939 -9.05 -23.18 4.93
C LEU A 939 -9.95 -23.99 5.86
N ARG A 940 -10.88 -23.33 6.56
CA ARG A 940 -11.80 -23.97 7.51
C ARG A 940 -13.24 -23.69 7.12
N PHE A 941 -14.08 -24.72 7.22
CA PHE A 941 -15.54 -24.60 7.10
C PHE A 941 -16.22 -25.70 7.89
N ALA A 942 -17.19 -25.32 8.74
CA ALA A 942 -17.88 -26.23 9.66
C ALA A 942 -16.91 -27.09 10.50
N GLY A 943 -15.89 -26.43 11.06
CA GLY A 943 -14.85 -27.04 11.91
C GLY A 943 -13.82 -27.92 11.18
N ALA A 944 -14.01 -28.20 9.88
CA ALA A 944 -13.13 -29.10 9.12
C ALA A 944 -12.20 -28.34 8.17
N PRO A 945 -10.97 -28.84 7.93
CA PRO A 945 -10.09 -28.27 6.92
C PRO A 945 -10.66 -28.49 5.50
N ARG A 946 -10.37 -27.55 4.61
CA ARG A 946 -10.71 -27.54 3.19
C ARG A 946 -9.48 -27.11 2.40
N ASP A 947 -9.12 -27.92 1.42
CA ASP A 947 -8.08 -27.59 0.46
C ASP A 947 -8.74 -27.25 -0.87
N LEU A 948 -8.32 -26.16 -1.49
CA LEU A 948 -8.87 -25.65 -2.74
C LEU A 948 -7.76 -25.47 -3.77
N GLU A 949 -8.07 -25.78 -5.03
CA GLU A 949 -7.23 -25.49 -6.18
C GLU A 949 -8.14 -25.02 -7.31
N VAL A 950 -7.90 -23.79 -7.79
CA VAL A 950 -8.67 -23.13 -8.86
C VAL A 950 -7.77 -22.62 -9.97
#